data_AF-A0A0C3NMR5-F1
#
_entry.id   AF-A0A0C3NMR5-F1
#
_cell.length_a   1.000
_cell.length_b   1.000
_cell.length_c   1.000
_cell.angle_alpha   90.00
_cell.angle_beta   90.00
_cell.angle_gamma   90.00
#
_symmetry.space_group_name_H-M   'P 1'
#
loop_
_entity.id
_entity.type
_entity.pdbx_description
1 polymer ?
#
loop_
_entity_poly.entity_id
_entity_poly.type
_entity_poly.pdbx_seq_one_letter_code
_entity_poly.pdbx_strand_id
1 'polypeptide(L)'
;MARMQSKKHRRLLDFWKPPGSAPSGLTSQRPSQTLPEGPALDVETSSSASKGGLSRLKRFFHRKTQSHQTAAIEGAQTNTDGGPPEQIEQTPAPGTEDTQRPADQTQSAPASAAVGKDVDGAVKAFHDINPISPIGCGVISAVDDANTRFTEIQNFSDTYLQPFKVFNEIVTTLSNVHPYAKIALGILSAASNLLISQVNRDAAVSSLLKKIRNTYEFLAEDDTMKNIDNMKNTLGMIARVISDSAQFIKDYSETKSFWKRLGKDILSETQTIVDGHIKTLDDLMQQYRDRTIRNIHINMYRVFEDLNLDGMAYAGGAGLNTTKRCLDGTRTEMLQQIIGWITNRDVDAPRILWLHGQAGRGKSAIAHTIASWVKDVGAIGSCFCFVRDRQSEHREEKMFTTIARDLAGRDPAFRRALGYILAEDHTLKTTPDVAQQWQRLILEPLSKAMGAIVGNVVVVIDALDESGTDESRRHILSLLTSTEAALLPANFRILLTSRPLPDIEYVLGHSQHVLTTCLDDVPLESAERDIRLFVTKEIGHLKNIGSTEIDQIAEKASGLFEWARLACEFIKPRKAGHTVKERFDDVVTLQSGEGKTLLDATYISILESGIPTSPVPLSRFLSVMRQVLMVAEPLPMKTLNLMRMRFPSEDDHYDISVILEFMGPVLSGINAHSTPVRPLHASFYDFLTDPSRSGVYFIDMSDSYDQYDQSFALLQILCSDLKFNICGLESSYFSNAEIADLQERKAQNISPHLSYSCQFWAQHLQRAGFDSRLAMLVHTVVGSERLLFWLEAMSLLGLVGNAADALAYTTKWLKVNIA
;
A
#
# COMPACT_ATOMS: atom_id res chain seq x y z
N MET A 1 50.40 -37.86 13.78
CA MET A 1 51.82 -38.10 14.19
C MET A 1 52.45 -36.76 14.58
N ALA A 2 53.63 -36.73 15.22
CA ALA A 2 54.08 -35.55 15.98
C ALA A 2 55.56 -35.17 15.77
N ARG A 3 55.89 -33.91 16.10
CA ARG A 3 57.23 -33.25 16.09
C ARG A 3 57.77 -32.99 14.65
N MET A 4 58.60 -31.97 14.39
CA MET A 4 59.65 -31.40 15.25
C MET A 4 60.16 -29.99 14.82
N GLN A 5 60.34 -29.08 15.79
CA GLN A 5 61.24 -27.88 15.77
C GLN A 5 61.00 -26.77 14.70
N SER A 6 61.50 -25.52 14.83
CA SER A 6 62.41 -24.90 15.82
C SER A 6 62.02 -23.44 16.19
N LYS A 7 62.75 -22.80 17.12
CA LYS A 7 62.59 -21.39 17.58
C LYS A 7 63.89 -20.59 17.39
N LYS A 8 63.78 -19.27 17.16
CA LYS A 8 64.64 -18.12 17.60
C LYS A 8 64.40 -16.91 16.65
N HIS A 9 64.57 -15.63 17.03
CA HIS A 9 64.86 -15.02 18.33
C HIS A 9 64.03 -13.72 18.55
N ARG A 10 64.46 -12.78 19.42
CA ARG A 10 63.64 -11.69 20.01
C ARG A 10 64.47 -10.41 20.16
N ARG A 11 63.82 -9.24 20.30
CA ARG A 11 64.34 -7.86 20.59
C ARG A 11 64.70 -7.01 19.36
N LEU A 12 64.72 -5.67 19.39
CA LEU A 12 63.91 -4.61 20.07
C LEU A 12 64.56 -3.23 19.73
N LEU A 13 63.81 -2.14 19.95
CA LEU A 13 64.21 -0.71 20.01
C LEU A 13 64.29 0.11 18.72
N ASP A 14 63.98 1.39 18.91
CA ASP A 14 63.66 2.46 17.96
C ASP A 14 64.90 3.27 17.51
N PHE A 15 64.76 4.17 16.52
CA PHE A 15 65.15 5.59 16.66
C PHE A 15 64.76 6.48 15.43
N TRP A 16 64.29 7.70 15.73
CA TRP A 16 64.29 8.96 14.93
C TRP A 16 63.54 9.17 13.59
N LYS A 17 62.73 10.25 13.61
CA LYS A 17 62.50 11.27 12.55
C LYS A 17 63.43 12.50 12.82
N PRO A 18 63.40 13.61 12.04
CA PRO A 18 63.42 13.83 10.58
C PRO A 18 64.63 14.76 10.19
N PRO A 19 64.74 15.26 8.94
CA PRO A 19 64.19 16.59 8.55
C PRO A 19 63.63 16.61 7.10
N GLY A 20 63.12 17.70 6.51
CA GLY A 20 62.77 19.03 7.03
C GLY A 20 63.06 20.18 6.03
N SER A 21 62.10 21.12 5.88
CA SER A 21 62.13 22.38 5.09
C SER A 21 61.99 22.31 3.54
N ALA A 22 61.42 23.39 2.99
CA ALA A 22 61.25 23.72 1.56
C ALA A 22 61.88 25.13 1.30
N PRO A 23 61.85 25.72 0.07
CA PRO A 23 60.67 26.53 -0.30
C PRO A 23 60.37 26.72 -1.82
N SER A 24 59.15 27.23 -2.09
CA SER A 24 58.74 28.18 -3.16
C SER A 24 59.30 28.10 -4.60
N GLY A 25 58.39 28.06 -5.59
CA GLY A 25 58.68 28.47 -6.98
C GLY A 25 57.47 28.37 -7.93
N LEU A 26 56.93 29.49 -8.40
CA LEU A 26 55.81 29.57 -9.36
C LEU A 26 56.19 30.45 -10.55
N THR A 27 56.38 29.88 -11.74
CA THR A 27 56.29 30.63 -13.01
C THR A 27 56.04 29.74 -14.23
N SER A 28 55.34 30.31 -15.21
CA SER A 28 54.97 29.76 -16.52
C SER A 28 56.16 29.38 -17.42
N GLN A 29 56.03 28.30 -18.21
CA GLN A 29 56.00 28.39 -19.69
C GLN A 29 55.65 27.06 -20.41
N ARG A 30 54.96 27.19 -21.56
CA ARG A 30 54.86 26.19 -22.65
C ARG A 30 56.01 26.46 -23.65
N PRO A 31 56.55 25.46 -24.37
CA PRO A 31 56.02 25.21 -25.73
C PRO A 31 56.08 23.75 -26.27
N SER A 32 55.06 23.44 -27.09
CA SER A 32 55.11 22.81 -28.44
C SER A 32 55.95 21.57 -28.80
N GLN A 33 55.31 20.69 -29.61
CA GLN A 33 55.88 19.71 -30.58
C GLN A 33 56.57 18.46 -29.97
N THR A 34 56.60 17.27 -30.60
CA THR A 34 56.32 16.84 -32.00
C THR A 34 55.72 15.41 -32.06
N LEU A 35 55.13 15.01 -33.20
CA LEU A 35 54.89 13.60 -33.59
C LEU A 35 56.19 12.93 -34.11
N PRO A 36 56.32 11.59 -34.04
CA PRO A 36 55.98 10.69 -35.18
C PRO A 36 54.88 9.66 -34.78
N GLU A 37 54.01 9.18 -35.68
CA GLU A 37 54.21 8.18 -36.76
C GLU A 37 54.53 6.74 -36.27
N GLY A 38 53.92 5.75 -36.93
CA GLY A 38 53.96 4.33 -36.56
C GLY A 38 55.19 3.56 -37.09
N PRO A 39 55.10 2.22 -37.22
CA PRO A 39 54.16 1.64 -38.18
C PRO A 39 53.34 0.44 -37.66
N ALA A 40 52.35 0.01 -38.46
CA ALA A 40 51.70 -1.28 -38.33
C ALA A 40 52.46 -2.38 -39.09
N LEU A 41 52.31 -3.64 -38.65
CA LEU A 41 52.63 -4.84 -39.43
C LEU A 41 51.66 -5.95 -39.04
N ASP A 42 50.90 -6.45 -40.00
CA ASP A 42 50.20 -7.74 -39.91
C ASP A 42 51.19 -8.90 -39.99
N VAL A 43 50.78 -10.11 -39.58
CA VAL A 43 50.83 -11.34 -40.40
C VAL A 43 50.19 -12.54 -39.67
N GLU A 44 49.15 -13.06 -40.32
CA GLU A 44 48.70 -14.46 -40.46
C GLU A 44 48.76 -15.48 -39.29
N THR A 45 47.55 -15.95 -38.93
CA THR A 45 47.12 -17.35 -38.78
C THR A 45 48.07 -18.43 -38.23
N SER A 46 47.54 -19.22 -37.28
CA SER A 46 47.50 -20.69 -37.47
C SER A 46 46.30 -21.30 -36.76
N SER A 47 45.82 -22.43 -37.26
CA SER A 47 44.66 -23.16 -36.74
C SER A 47 45.07 -24.51 -36.16
N SER A 48 44.40 -24.97 -35.11
CA SER A 48 44.07 -26.40 -34.97
C SER A 48 42.92 -26.59 -33.97
N ALA A 49 42.18 -27.69 -34.12
CA ALA A 49 41.06 -28.04 -33.26
C ALA A 49 41.37 -29.35 -32.52
N SER A 50 40.70 -29.57 -31.39
CA SER A 50 40.37 -30.93 -30.97
C SER A 50 38.93 -31.02 -30.43
N LYS A 51 38.22 -32.05 -30.85
CA LYS A 51 36.99 -32.54 -30.22
C LYS A 51 37.29 -33.92 -29.63
N GLY A 52 36.71 -34.23 -28.47
CA GLY A 52 36.63 -35.61 -27.96
C GLY A 52 36.90 -35.72 -26.47
N GLY A 53 35.99 -36.34 -25.73
CA GLY A 53 36.14 -36.51 -24.27
C GLY A 53 34.87 -36.88 -23.49
N LEU A 54 33.87 -37.50 -24.14
CA LEU A 54 32.60 -37.86 -23.49
C LEU A 54 32.65 -39.28 -22.91
N SER A 55 31.97 -39.48 -21.77
CA SER A 55 31.62 -40.75 -21.11
C SER A 55 32.56 -41.32 -20.03
N ARG A 56 31.98 -42.23 -19.22
CA ARG A 56 32.34 -42.67 -17.84
C ARG A 56 31.91 -41.67 -16.74
N LEU A 57 31.08 -42.05 -15.76
CA LEU A 57 30.41 -43.34 -15.54
C LEU A 57 29.03 -43.17 -14.84
N LYS A 58 27.95 -43.70 -15.44
CA LYS A 58 26.67 -43.90 -14.73
C LYS A 58 26.77 -45.13 -13.81
N ARG A 59 26.56 -44.95 -12.50
CA ARG A 59 26.10 -46.00 -11.56
C ARG A 59 25.85 -45.43 -10.16
N PHE A 60 24.58 -45.34 -9.73
CA PHE A 60 24.09 -45.63 -8.36
C PHE A 60 22.59 -45.25 -8.19
N PHE A 61 21.71 -45.85 -9.00
CA PHE A 61 20.27 -45.88 -8.75
C PHE A 61 19.73 -47.27 -9.05
N HIS A 62 19.62 -48.12 -8.01
CA HIS A 62 18.76 -49.32 -7.98
C HIS A 62 18.79 -50.00 -6.60
N ARG A 63 17.83 -49.67 -5.70
CA ARG A 63 17.29 -50.67 -4.77
C ARG A 63 15.93 -50.26 -4.18
N LYS A 64 14.91 -51.06 -4.54
CA LYS A 64 13.66 -51.35 -3.83
C LYS A 64 12.79 -50.19 -3.29
N THR A 65 11.70 -49.95 -4.01
CA THR A 65 10.34 -49.89 -3.44
C THR A 65 9.87 -51.29 -2.98
N GLN A 66 8.61 -51.39 -2.49
CA GLN A 66 7.92 -52.54 -1.87
C GLN A 66 8.26 -52.77 -0.38
N SER A 67 7.29 -53.00 0.52
CA SER A 67 5.81 -53.16 0.35
C SER A 67 5.05 -53.31 1.69
N HIS A 68 3.71 -53.18 1.65
CA HIS A 68 2.71 -53.66 2.65
C HIS A 68 2.63 -52.92 4.01
N GLN A 69 1.48 -52.84 4.71
CA GLN A 69 0.07 -52.74 4.27
C GLN A 69 -0.82 -52.23 5.44
N THR A 70 -2.11 -52.01 5.17
CA THR A 70 -3.21 -51.62 6.07
C THR A 70 -3.35 -52.39 7.39
N ALA A 71 -3.75 -51.67 8.46
CA ALA A 71 -4.56 -52.15 9.58
C ALA A 71 -5.41 -50.98 10.15
N ALA A 72 -6.52 -51.27 10.84
CA ALA A 72 -7.44 -50.27 11.40
C ALA A 72 -8.33 -50.88 12.53
N ILE A 73 -9.13 -50.03 13.19
CA ILE A 73 -10.30 -50.31 14.06
C ILE A 73 -10.02 -50.63 15.56
N GLU A 74 -10.92 -50.10 16.43
CA GLU A 74 -11.15 -50.37 17.88
C GLU A 74 -10.04 -50.06 18.92
N GLY A 75 -10.34 -49.79 20.21
CA GLY A 75 -11.64 -49.60 20.90
C GLY A 75 -11.53 -49.54 22.45
N ALA A 76 -12.53 -48.95 23.14
CA ALA A 76 -12.68 -48.75 24.61
C ALA A 76 -11.62 -47.84 25.31
N GLN A 77 -11.86 -47.02 26.35
CA GLN A 77 -12.86 -46.84 27.44
C GLN A 77 -12.63 -47.61 28.77
N THR A 78 -12.14 -46.88 29.80
CA THR A 78 -12.59 -46.75 31.23
C THR A 78 -11.58 -45.82 31.95
N ASN A 79 -11.90 -44.79 32.75
CA ASN A 79 -12.61 -44.72 34.04
C ASN A 79 -11.95 -45.57 35.16
N THR A 80 -11.72 -45.14 36.40
CA THR A 80 -11.83 -43.83 37.13
C THR A 80 -10.87 -43.92 38.37
N ASP A 81 -10.72 -43.02 39.37
CA ASP A 81 -11.43 -41.83 39.88
C ASP A 81 -10.47 -40.96 40.76
N GLY A 82 -10.96 -39.90 41.43
CA GLY A 82 -10.42 -39.45 42.74
C GLY A 82 -9.98 -37.98 42.93
N GLY A 83 -10.73 -37.24 43.75
CA GLY A 83 -10.34 -36.01 44.49
C GLY A 83 -11.14 -35.95 45.80
N PRO A 84 -11.54 -34.77 46.34
CA PRO A 84 -10.87 -33.49 46.61
C PRO A 84 -10.94 -33.24 48.15
N PRO A 85 -11.41 -32.11 48.77
CA PRO A 85 -11.38 -30.66 48.49
C PRO A 85 -10.90 -29.78 49.69
N GLU A 86 -10.89 -28.44 49.55
CA GLU A 86 -11.20 -27.48 50.65
C GLU A 86 -11.71 -26.12 50.10
N GLN A 87 -12.40 -25.29 50.91
CA GLN A 87 -13.10 -24.03 50.52
C GLN A 87 -13.31 -23.07 51.74
N ILE A 88 -13.95 -21.89 51.50
CA ILE A 88 -14.55 -20.92 52.47
C ILE A 88 -13.50 -19.95 53.10
N GLU A 89 -13.69 -18.67 53.46
CA GLU A 89 -14.81 -17.69 53.70
C GLU A 89 -14.38 -16.29 53.13
N GLN A 90 -15.18 -15.34 52.58
CA GLN A 90 -16.32 -14.49 53.01
C GLN A 90 -16.06 -13.25 53.93
N THR A 91 -16.95 -12.24 53.75
CA THR A 91 -16.90 -10.79 54.10
C THR A 91 -17.20 -10.44 55.57
N PRO A 92 -17.01 -9.19 56.08
CA PRO A 92 -18.01 -8.08 55.92
C PRO A 92 -17.48 -6.61 56.01
N ALA A 93 -18.39 -5.62 56.01
CA ALA A 93 -18.16 -4.18 56.23
C ALA A 93 -19.33 -3.51 57.00
N PRO A 94 -19.08 -2.39 57.71
CA PRO A 94 -19.99 -1.20 57.70
C PRO A 94 -19.23 0.16 57.82
N GLY A 95 -19.81 1.36 57.70
CA GLY A 95 -21.18 1.78 57.33
C GLY A 95 -21.42 3.31 57.44
N THR A 96 -22.37 3.83 56.65
CA THR A 96 -23.22 5.06 56.77
C THR A 96 -22.81 6.32 57.58
N GLU A 97 -22.97 7.50 56.96
CA GLU A 97 -23.82 8.60 57.49
C GLU A 97 -24.30 9.57 56.37
N ASP A 98 -25.38 10.33 56.61
CA ASP A 98 -26.14 11.20 55.65
C ASP A 98 -25.60 12.67 55.61
N THR A 99 -25.97 13.57 54.67
CA THR A 99 -27.17 14.44 54.80
C THR A 99 -27.36 15.43 53.61
N GLN A 100 -28.61 15.50 53.09
CA GLN A 100 -29.29 16.61 52.36
C GLN A 100 -28.88 17.08 50.93
N ARG A 101 -29.87 17.70 50.28
CA ARG A 101 -29.96 18.25 48.90
C ARG A 101 -30.73 19.60 49.00
N PRO A 102 -30.58 20.57 48.07
CA PRO A 102 -31.43 20.56 46.87
C PRO A 102 -30.75 21.09 45.57
N ALA A 103 -31.52 21.09 44.47
CA ALA A 103 -31.40 21.76 43.14
C ALA A 103 -30.12 22.57 42.74
N ASP A 104 -29.70 22.63 41.46
CA ASP A 104 -30.45 22.41 40.21
C ASP A 104 -29.57 22.06 38.97
N GLN A 105 -30.21 21.64 37.87
CA GLN A 105 -29.84 21.75 36.44
C GLN A 105 -28.40 21.55 35.91
N THR A 106 -28.25 20.57 35.01
CA THR A 106 -27.52 20.56 33.68
C THR A 106 -26.16 21.27 33.50
N GLN A 107 -25.17 20.75 32.74
CA GLN A 107 -25.26 20.09 31.42
C GLN A 107 -24.05 19.16 31.13
N SER A 108 -24.14 18.31 30.10
CA SER A 108 -23.07 17.40 29.64
C SER A 108 -22.78 17.53 28.14
N ALA A 109 -21.62 17.05 27.69
CA ALA A 109 -21.13 17.23 26.32
C ALA A 109 -21.88 16.40 25.25
N PRO A 110 -22.07 16.93 24.02
CA PRO A 110 -22.76 16.24 22.93
C PRO A 110 -21.81 15.58 21.91
N ALA A 111 -22.14 14.35 21.49
CA ALA A 111 -21.87 13.79 20.15
C ALA A 111 -22.42 12.35 20.05
N SER A 112 -21.96 11.47 20.95
CA SER A 112 -22.32 10.04 20.96
C SER A 112 -23.75 9.74 21.45
N ALA A 113 -24.36 10.68 22.18
CA ALA A 113 -25.66 10.50 22.83
C ALA A 113 -26.88 10.63 21.90
N ALA A 114 -26.73 11.07 20.65
CA ALA A 114 -27.85 11.19 19.70
C ALA A 114 -28.31 9.80 19.23
N VAL A 115 -27.42 9.05 18.57
CA VAL A 115 -27.71 7.71 18.03
C VAL A 115 -28.19 6.73 19.10
N GLY A 116 -27.71 6.84 20.34
CA GLY A 116 -28.19 6.03 21.46
C GLY A 116 -29.65 6.33 21.86
N LYS A 117 -30.05 7.61 21.84
CA LYS A 117 -31.43 8.02 22.18
C LYS A 117 -32.45 7.59 21.14
N ASP A 118 -32.09 7.61 19.85
CA ASP A 118 -32.97 7.15 18.78
C ASP A 118 -33.21 5.63 18.87
N VAL A 119 -32.19 4.86 19.28
CA VAL A 119 -32.30 3.42 19.55
C VAL A 119 -33.20 3.14 20.78
N ASP A 120 -32.96 3.80 21.91
CA ASP A 120 -33.80 3.62 23.11
C ASP A 120 -35.25 4.09 22.89
N GLY A 121 -35.46 5.13 22.08
CA GLY A 121 -36.78 5.62 21.67
C GLY A 121 -37.54 4.60 20.83
N ALA A 122 -36.88 3.98 19.85
CA ALA A 122 -37.46 2.93 19.03
C ALA A 122 -37.82 1.67 19.85
N VAL A 123 -36.98 1.28 20.81
CA VAL A 123 -37.25 0.15 21.72
C VAL A 123 -38.46 0.43 22.62
N LYS A 124 -38.61 1.65 23.15
CA LYS A 124 -39.79 2.02 23.95
C LYS A 124 -41.09 1.98 23.15
N ALA A 125 -41.10 2.55 21.94
CA ALA A 125 -42.28 2.55 21.07
C ALA A 125 -42.77 1.14 20.69
N PHE A 126 -41.92 0.11 20.84
CA PHE A 126 -42.26 -1.28 20.56
C PHE A 126 -43.08 -1.98 21.66
N HIS A 127 -43.11 -1.43 22.89
CA HIS A 127 -43.77 -2.09 24.03
C HIS A 127 -45.20 -1.63 24.31
N ASP A 128 -45.61 -0.45 23.83
CA ASP A 128 -46.89 0.19 24.22
C ASP A 128 -48.10 -0.20 23.32
N ILE A 129 -47.92 -1.07 22.32
CA ILE A 129 -48.98 -1.45 21.37
C ILE A 129 -49.78 -2.66 21.88
N ASN A 130 -50.83 -2.41 22.67
CA ASN A 130 -51.82 -3.41 23.05
C ASN A 130 -52.92 -3.60 21.96
N PRO A 131 -53.49 -4.81 21.81
CA PRO A 131 -54.53 -5.09 20.81
C PRO A 131 -55.90 -4.49 21.20
N ILE A 132 -56.66 -4.05 20.19
CA ILE A 132 -57.98 -3.43 20.34
C ILE A 132 -59.07 -4.52 20.40
N SER A 133 -59.96 -4.46 21.41
CA SER A 133 -61.09 -5.38 21.57
C SER A 133 -62.32 -5.02 20.71
N PRO A 134 -63.13 -6.01 20.26
CA PRO A 134 -64.26 -5.79 19.35
C PRO A 134 -65.60 -5.55 20.07
N ILE A 135 -66.48 -4.73 19.47
CA ILE A 135 -67.89 -4.55 19.87
C ILE A 135 -68.79 -4.32 18.63
N GLY A 136 -69.97 -4.94 18.59
CA GLY A 136 -71.14 -4.43 17.83
C GLY A 136 -71.44 -5.08 16.46
N CYS A 137 -72.36 -6.05 16.42
CA CYS A 137 -72.81 -6.72 15.19
C CYS A 137 -73.82 -5.88 14.37
N GLY A 138 -73.86 -6.08 13.04
CA GLY A 138 -74.62 -5.22 12.11
C GLY A 138 -75.04 -5.82 10.75
N VAL A 139 -75.48 -7.09 10.71
CA VAL A 139 -76.27 -7.73 9.63
C VAL A 139 -75.66 -7.87 8.21
N ILE A 140 -75.19 -9.10 7.93
CA ILE A 140 -75.41 -9.90 6.69
C ILE A 140 -75.44 -9.15 5.33
N SER A 141 -74.26 -8.91 4.78
CA SER A 141 -73.99 -8.90 3.33
C SER A 141 -72.48 -8.94 3.05
N ALA A 142 -71.69 -8.29 3.91
CA ALA A 142 -70.25 -8.16 3.79
C ALA A 142 -69.43 -9.46 4.00
N VAL A 143 -70.04 -10.65 4.12
CA VAL A 143 -69.30 -11.88 4.45
C VAL A 143 -68.38 -12.32 3.30
N ASP A 144 -68.87 -12.38 2.06
CA ASP A 144 -68.05 -12.78 0.91
C ASP A 144 -67.03 -11.70 0.51
N ASP A 145 -67.39 -10.43 0.65
CA ASP A 145 -66.50 -9.28 0.37
C ASP A 145 -65.38 -9.18 1.43
N ALA A 146 -65.70 -9.50 2.69
CA ALA A 146 -64.70 -9.68 3.75
C ALA A 146 -63.85 -10.93 3.53
N ASN A 147 -64.42 -12.08 3.15
CA ASN A 147 -63.66 -13.31 2.87
C ASN A 147 -62.68 -13.11 1.71
N THR A 148 -63.11 -12.42 0.66
CA THR A 148 -62.28 -12.10 -0.51
C THR A 148 -61.10 -11.20 -0.09
N ARG A 149 -61.36 -10.09 0.60
CA ARG A 149 -60.30 -9.21 1.12
C ARG A 149 -59.40 -9.90 2.15
N PHE A 150 -59.94 -10.77 3.01
CA PHE A 150 -59.17 -11.55 3.97
C PHE A 150 -58.24 -12.53 3.23
N THR A 151 -58.73 -13.17 2.17
CA THR A 151 -57.94 -14.05 1.29
C THR A 151 -56.87 -13.26 0.52
N GLU A 152 -57.16 -12.03 0.06
CA GLU A 152 -56.15 -11.14 -0.55
C GLU A 152 -55.07 -10.71 0.47
N ILE A 153 -55.46 -10.33 1.69
CA ILE A 153 -54.56 -9.96 2.79
C ILE A 153 -53.72 -11.16 3.24
N GLN A 154 -54.30 -12.36 3.27
CA GLN A 154 -53.63 -13.60 3.67
C GLN A 154 -52.67 -14.10 2.57
N ASN A 155 -53.08 -14.07 1.30
CA ASN A 155 -52.18 -14.29 0.17
C ASN A 155 -51.05 -13.24 0.14
N PHE A 156 -51.32 -11.98 0.49
CA PHE A 156 -50.30 -10.94 0.61
C PHE A 156 -49.34 -11.20 1.78
N SER A 157 -49.86 -11.64 2.93
CA SER A 157 -49.05 -12.13 4.06
C SER A 157 -48.11 -13.23 3.59
N ASP A 158 -48.61 -14.25 2.92
CA ASP A 158 -47.80 -15.42 2.61
C ASP A 158 -46.87 -15.19 1.41
N THR A 159 -47.22 -14.27 0.49
CA THR A 159 -46.39 -13.88 -0.67
C THR A 159 -45.28 -12.87 -0.32
N TYR A 160 -45.41 -12.12 0.79
CA TYR A 160 -44.46 -11.04 1.13
C TYR A 160 -43.90 -11.08 2.56
N LEU A 161 -44.57 -11.68 3.55
CA LEU A 161 -44.08 -11.75 4.93
C LEU A 161 -43.33 -13.06 5.25
N GLN A 162 -43.55 -14.15 4.52
CA GLN A 162 -42.84 -15.42 4.78
C GLN A 162 -41.31 -15.28 4.60
N PRO A 163 -40.76 -14.75 3.49
CA PRO A 163 -39.32 -14.53 3.36
C PRO A 163 -38.75 -13.58 4.42
N PHE A 164 -39.53 -12.56 4.83
CA PHE A 164 -39.12 -11.62 5.88
C PHE A 164 -39.08 -12.25 7.27
N LYS A 165 -40.02 -13.15 7.60
CA LYS A 165 -40.01 -13.90 8.88
C LYS A 165 -38.81 -14.85 8.96
N VAL A 166 -38.58 -15.63 7.89
CA VAL A 166 -37.41 -16.52 7.77
C VAL A 166 -36.10 -15.72 7.90
N PHE A 167 -35.99 -14.58 7.20
CA PHE A 167 -34.83 -13.69 7.34
C PHE A 167 -34.67 -13.15 8.78
N ASN A 168 -35.76 -12.82 9.48
CA ASN A 168 -35.68 -12.30 10.85
C ASN A 168 -35.24 -13.39 11.86
N GLU A 169 -35.66 -14.65 11.69
CA GLU A 169 -35.20 -15.78 12.52
C GLU A 169 -33.72 -16.13 12.24
N ILE A 170 -33.29 -16.06 10.98
CA ILE A 170 -31.88 -16.24 10.60
C ILE A 170 -31.00 -15.10 11.13
N VAL A 171 -31.43 -13.84 11.01
CA VAL A 171 -30.61 -12.68 11.39
C VAL A 171 -30.64 -12.39 12.90
N THR A 172 -31.70 -12.74 13.62
CA THR A 172 -31.65 -12.76 15.11
C THR A 172 -30.58 -13.76 15.59
N THR A 173 -30.46 -14.93 14.95
CA THR A 173 -29.38 -15.88 15.23
C THR A 173 -27.99 -15.26 14.97
N LEU A 174 -27.78 -14.56 13.85
CA LEU A 174 -26.51 -13.87 13.55
C LEU A 174 -26.23 -12.61 14.38
N SER A 175 -27.27 -11.96 14.92
CA SER A 175 -27.12 -10.71 15.70
C SER A 175 -26.29 -10.90 16.98
N ASN A 176 -26.17 -12.15 17.44
CA ASN A 176 -25.33 -12.58 18.56
C ASN A 176 -23.83 -12.69 18.20
N VAL A 177 -23.45 -12.60 16.92
CA VAL A 177 -22.10 -12.92 16.44
C VAL A 177 -21.28 -11.68 16.06
N HIS A 178 -21.88 -10.63 15.47
CA HIS A 178 -21.12 -9.47 14.96
C HIS A 178 -21.91 -8.14 14.97
N PRO A 179 -21.34 -7.02 15.47
CA PRO A 179 -22.09 -5.78 15.72
C PRO A 179 -22.80 -5.16 14.49
N TYR A 180 -22.23 -5.29 13.30
CA TYR A 180 -22.80 -4.71 12.08
C TYR A 180 -24.13 -5.39 11.68
N ALA A 181 -24.32 -6.67 12.02
CA ALA A 181 -25.58 -7.37 11.77
C ALA A 181 -26.73 -6.77 12.59
N LYS A 182 -26.46 -6.32 13.82
CA LYS A 182 -27.44 -5.69 14.71
C LYS A 182 -27.89 -4.31 14.21
N ILE A 183 -26.97 -3.53 13.64
CA ILE A 183 -27.28 -2.23 13.02
C ILE A 183 -28.12 -2.43 11.76
N ALA A 184 -27.73 -3.35 10.88
CA ALA A 184 -28.51 -3.69 9.69
C ALA A 184 -29.92 -4.19 10.07
N LEU A 185 -30.02 -5.13 11.02
CA LEU A 185 -31.30 -5.67 11.48
C LEU A 185 -32.25 -4.59 12.00
N GLY A 186 -31.76 -3.61 12.79
CA GLY A 186 -32.59 -2.51 13.29
C GLY A 186 -33.15 -1.63 12.17
N ILE A 187 -32.31 -1.24 11.21
CA ILE A 187 -32.71 -0.40 10.06
C ILE A 187 -33.69 -1.16 9.16
N LEU A 188 -33.39 -2.43 8.84
CA LEU A 188 -34.21 -3.27 7.97
C LEU A 188 -35.57 -3.62 8.62
N SER A 189 -35.64 -3.77 9.95
CA SER A 189 -36.90 -3.99 10.68
C SER A 189 -37.76 -2.73 10.76
N ALA A 190 -37.16 -1.55 10.95
CA ALA A 190 -37.87 -0.28 10.88
C ALA A 190 -38.45 -0.05 9.47
N ALA A 191 -37.65 -0.32 8.43
CA ALA A 191 -38.08 -0.31 7.04
C ALA A 191 -39.27 -1.26 6.78
N SER A 192 -39.19 -2.54 7.19
CA SER A 192 -40.28 -3.49 6.97
C SER A 192 -41.58 -3.08 7.67
N ASN A 193 -41.51 -2.51 8.88
CA ASN A 193 -42.69 -2.08 9.62
C ASN A 193 -43.39 -0.89 8.96
N LEU A 194 -42.63 0.08 8.43
CA LEU A 194 -43.19 1.18 7.63
C LEU A 194 -43.90 0.64 6.37
N LEU A 195 -43.33 -0.36 5.70
CA LEU A 195 -43.88 -0.98 4.49
C LEU A 195 -45.14 -1.83 4.74
N ILE A 196 -45.29 -2.42 5.93
CA ILE A 196 -46.50 -3.15 6.35
C ILE A 196 -47.71 -2.21 6.48
N SER A 197 -47.50 -0.95 6.82
CA SER A 197 -48.58 -0.02 7.20
C SER A 197 -49.48 0.49 6.05
N GLN A 198 -49.16 0.20 4.78
CA GLN A 198 -49.77 0.93 3.64
C GLN A 198 -50.28 0.11 2.46
N VAL A 199 -51.52 0.45 2.07
CA VAL A 199 -52.40 -0.29 1.14
C VAL A 199 -52.49 0.32 -0.28
N ASN A 200 -52.24 1.62 -0.47
CA ASN A 200 -52.51 2.34 -1.73
C ASN A 200 -51.30 2.43 -2.69
N ARG A 201 -50.87 1.28 -3.21
CA ARG A 201 -49.68 1.15 -4.09
C ARG A 201 -50.04 1.19 -5.58
N ASP A 202 -49.22 1.92 -6.33
CA ASP A 202 -49.14 1.90 -7.78
C ASP A 202 -48.09 0.88 -8.26
N ALA A 203 -47.96 0.73 -9.59
CA ALA A 203 -47.05 -0.24 -10.19
C ALA A 203 -45.56 0.00 -9.86
N ALA A 204 -45.13 1.26 -9.69
CA ALA A 204 -43.75 1.62 -9.43
C ALA A 204 -43.34 1.27 -7.99
N VAL A 205 -44.15 1.63 -6.99
CA VAL A 205 -43.91 1.22 -5.60
C VAL A 205 -44.00 -0.32 -5.45
N SER A 206 -44.87 -0.96 -6.23
CA SER A 206 -45.00 -2.42 -6.26
C SER A 206 -43.76 -3.13 -6.83
N SER A 207 -43.16 -2.63 -7.93
CA SER A 207 -41.96 -3.23 -8.51
C SER A 207 -40.74 -3.09 -7.60
N LEU A 208 -40.56 -1.93 -6.95
CA LEU A 208 -39.49 -1.71 -5.98
C LEU A 208 -39.60 -2.69 -4.81
N LEU A 209 -40.80 -2.89 -4.26
CA LEU A 209 -41.03 -3.81 -3.15
C LEU A 209 -40.82 -5.28 -3.53
N LYS A 210 -41.21 -5.68 -4.74
CA LYS A 210 -40.89 -7.01 -5.29
C LYS A 210 -39.38 -7.19 -5.40
N LYS A 211 -38.62 -6.19 -5.86
CA LYS A 211 -37.16 -6.26 -5.96
C LYS A 211 -36.48 -6.35 -4.60
N ILE A 212 -36.95 -5.58 -3.61
CA ILE A 212 -36.46 -5.64 -2.22
C ILE A 212 -36.70 -7.04 -1.64
N ARG A 213 -37.89 -7.64 -1.80
CA ARG A 213 -38.18 -9.01 -1.34
C ARG A 213 -37.24 -10.04 -1.98
N ASN A 214 -37.07 -9.99 -3.31
CA ASN A 214 -36.12 -10.85 -4.03
C ASN A 214 -34.66 -10.66 -3.57
N THR A 215 -34.32 -9.49 -3.01
CA THR A 215 -32.99 -9.23 -2.43
C THR A 215 -32.85 -9.91 -1.06
N TYR A 216 -33.87 -9.86 -0.20
CA TYR A 216 -33.88 -10.60 1.07
C TYR A 216 -33.85 -12.12 0.88
N GLU A 217 -34.60 -12.65 -0.09
CA GLU A 217 -34.58 -14.07 -0.46
C GLU A 217 -33.16 -14.54 -0.79
N PHE A 218 -32.43 -13.76 -1.59
CA PHE A 218 -31.04 -14.00 -1.94
C PHE A 218 -30.05 -13.87 -0.76
N LEU A 219 -30.29 -12.93 0.16
CA LEU A 219 -29.47 -12.77 1.36
C LEU A 219 -29.69 -13.89 2.38
N ALA A 220 -30.82 -14.59 2.34
CA ALA A 220 -31.12 -15.76 3.15
C ALA A 220 -30.58 -17.08 2.54
N GLU A 221 -29.99 -17.07 1.33
CA GLU A 221 -29.37 -18.25 0.74
C GLU A 221 -28.19 -18.74 1.60
N ASP A 222 -28.14 -20.04 1.90
CA ASP A 222 -27.23 -20.65 2.89
C ASP A 222 -25.73 -20.42 2.54
N ASP A 223 -25.41 -20.30 1.26
CA ASP A 223 -24.06 -19.99 0.77
C ASP A 223 -23.73 -18.49 0.78
N THR A 224 -24.74 -17.62 0.76
CA THR A 224 -24.58 -16.18 1.04
C THR A 224 -24.19 -15.97 2.50
N MET A 225 -24.81 -16.72 3.41
CA MET A 225 -24.53 -16.66 4.85
C MET A 225 -23.08 -17.07 5.18
N LYS A 226 -22.57 -18.15 4.57
CA LYS A 226 -21.20 -18.66 4.77
C LYS A 226 -20.10 -17.71 4.26
N ASN A 227 -20.43 -16.72 3.43
CA ASN A 227 -19.47 -15.80 2.80
C ASN A 227 -19.54 -14.36 3.33
N ILE A 228 -20.31 -14.09 4.40
CA ILE A 228 -20.59 -12.74 4.92
C ILE A 228 -19.33 -11.89 5.17
N ASP A 229 -18.32 -12.42 5.87
CA ASP A 229 -17.13 -11.62 6.22
C ASP A 229 -16.35 -11.14 5.01
N ASN A 230 -16.25 -11.98 3.98
CA ASN A 230 -15.61 -11.61 2.71
C ASN A 230 -16.37 -10.48 2.00
N MET A 231 -17.71 -10.42 2.16
CA MET A 231 -18.62 -9.59 1.36
C MET A 231 -19.22 -8.39 2.12
N LYS A 232 -18.73 -8.11 3.34
CA LYS A 232 -19.17 -7.05 4.25
C LYS A 232 -19.45 -5.69 3.59
N ASN A 233 -18.60 -5.24 2.66
CA ASN A 233 -18.75 -3.95 1.99
C ASN A 233 -19.91 -3.95 0.97
N THR A 234 -20.09 -5.01 0.18
CA THR A 234 -21.24 -5.19 -0.72
C THR A 234 -22.55 -5.30 0.06
N LEU A 235 -22.54 -6.04 1.18
CA LEU A 235 -23.69 -6.17 2.08
C LEU A 235 -24.08 -4.82 2.71
N GLY A 236 -23.09 -4.00 3.09
CA GLY A 236 -23.32 -2.63 3.57
C GLY A 236 -23.97 -1.72 2.52
N MET A 237 -23.56 -1.84 1.25
CA MET A 237 -24.20 -1.12 0.13
C MET A 237 -25.65 -1.58 -0.10
N ILE A 238 -25.91 -2.90 -0.08
CA ILE A 238 -27.28 -3.44 -0.21
C ILE A 238 -28.19 -2.94 0.92
N ALA A 239 -27.72 -3.02 2.17
CA ALA A 239 -28.47 -2.54 3.33
C ALA A 239 -28.78 -1.03 3.24
N ARG A 240 -27.83 -0.22 2.75
CA ARG A 240 -28.05 1.21 2.49
C ARG A 240 -29.13 1.43 1.42
N VAL A 241 -29.04 0.79 0.25
CA VAL A 241 -30.02 0.98 -0.84
C VAL A 241 -31.42 0.54 -0.43
N ILE A 242 -31.56 -0.50 0.41
CA ILE A 242 -32.86 -0.89 0.99
C ILE A 242 -33.37 0.18 1.97
N SER A 243 -32.51 0.77 2.79
CA SER A 243 -32.86 1.89 3.69
C SER A 243 -33.31 3.13 2.91
N ASP A 244 -32.54 3.54 1.90
CA ASP A 244 -32.83 4.69 1.04
C ASP A 244 -34.15 4.46 0.27
N SER A 245 -34.40 3.23 -0.20
CA SER A 245 -35.67 2.82 -0.82
C SER A 245 -36.86 2.86 0.15
N ALA A 246 -36.68 2.46 1.41
CA ALA A 246 -37.76 2.47 2.40
C ALA A 246 -38.13 3.90 2.83
N GLN A 247 -37.13 4.77 2.99
CA GLN A 247 -37.33 6.19 3.23
C GLN A 247 -38.07 6.85 2.04
N PHE A 248 -37.65 6.57 0.80
CA PHE A 248 -38.36 7.03 -0.40
C PHE A 248 -39.83 6.60 -0.43
N ILE A 249 -40.14 5.33 -0.12
CA ILE A 249 -41.54 4.84 -0.11
C ILE A 249 -42.36 5.54 0.99
N LYS A 250 -41.77 5.85 2.14
CA LYS A 250 -42.40 6.66 3.19
C LYS A 250 -42.73 8.07 2.68
N ASP A 251 -41.74 8.81 2.19
CA ASP A 251 -41.89 10.21 1.77
C ASP A 251 -42.85 10.36 0.57
N TYR A 252 -42.82 9.38 -0.34
CA TYR A 252 -43.78 9.26 -1.45
C TYR A 252 -45.23 9.10 -0.94
N SER A 253 -45.43 8.37 0.16
CA SER A 253 -46.77 8.12 0.69
C SER A 253 -47.41 9.33 1.37
N GLU A 254 -46.64 10.07 2.16
CA GLU A 254 -47.12 11.25 2.91
C GLU A 254 -47.55 12.37 1.95
N THR A 255 -46.91 12.46 0.78
CA THR A 255 -47.15 13.51 -0.22
C THR A 255 -48.18 13.15 -1.30
N LYS A 256 -48.53 11.87 -1.50
CA LYS A 256 -49.42 11.39 -2.58
C LYS A 256 -50.83 12.01 -2.55
N SER A 257 -51.34 12.37 -1.37
CA SER A 257 -52.65 13.03 -1.19
C SER A 257 -52.63 14.51 -1.59
N PHE A 258 -51.53 15.21 -1.30
CA PHE A 258 -51.29 16.60 -1.67
C PHE A 258 -51.13 16.75 -3.18
N TRP A 259 -50.31 15.90 -3.80
CA TRP A 259 -50.06 15.96 -5.24
C TRP A 259 -51.26 15.59 -6.11
N LYS A 260 -52.14 14.67 -5.65
CA LYS A 260 -53.42 14.40 -6.33
C LYS A 260 -54.37 15.61 -6.43
N ARG A 261 -54.17 16.65 -5.60
CA ARG A 261 -54.91 17.93 -5.70
C ARG A 261 -54.25 18.96 -6.64
N LEU A 262 -53.04 18.70 -7.14
CA LEU A 262 -52.21 19.69 -7.85
C LEU A 262 -51.92 19.35 -9.32
N GLY A 263 -52.31 18.17 -9.80
CA GLY A 263 -52.34 17.87 -11.24
C GLY A 263 -50.99 17.90 -11.97
N LYS A 264 -49.88 17.58 -11.29
CA LYS A 264 -48.53 17.50 -11.88
C LYS A 264 -48.11 16.07 -12.22
N ASP A 265 -47.22 15.94 -13.21
CA ASP A 265 -46.89 14.70 -13.92
C ASP A 265 -45.84 13.81 -13.22
N ILE A 266 -46.10 13.54 -11.93
CA ILE A 266 -45.15 12.98 -10.95
C ILE A 266 -44.83 11.50 -11.21
N LEU A 267 -45.58 10.82 -12.09
CA LEU A 267 -45.34 9.42 -12.45
C LEU A 267 -43.96 9.21 -13.08
N SER A 268 -43.48 10.19 -13.87
CA SER A 268 -42.18 10.13 -14.56
C SER A 268 -40.98 10.15 -13.60
N GLU A 269 -40.93 11.14 -12.71
CA GLU A 269 -39.89 11.29 -11.67
C GLU A 269 -39.91 10.10 -10.69
N THR A 270 -41.11 9.67 -10.27
CA THR A 270 -41.30 8.51 -9.38
C THR A 270 -40.72 7.24 -10.00
N GLN A 271 -41.06 6.95 -11.26
CA GLN A 271 -40.57 5.78 -11.97
C GLN A 271 -39.04 5.82 -12.13
N THR A 272 -38.47 6.99 -12.43
CA THR A 272 -37.02 7.18 -12.58
C THR A 272 -36.26 6.84 -11.29
N ILE A 273 -36.74 7.27 -10.13
CA ILE A 273 -36.12 6.97 -8.83
C ILE A 273 -36.30 5.48 -8.46
N VAL A 274 -37.48 4.91 -8.73
CA VAL A 274 -37.77 3.49 -8.54
C VAL A 274 -36.82 2.61 -9.37
N ASP A 275 -36.67 2.90 -10.66
CA ASP A 275 -35.82 2.13 -11.57
C ASP A 275 -34.34 2.26 -11.20
N GLY A 276 -33.91 3.43 -10.71
CA GLY A 276 -32.57 3.65 -10.15
C GLY A 276 -32.28 2.74 -8.95
N HIS A 277 -33.20 2.67 -7.98
CA HIS A 277 -33.06 1.76 -6.83
C HIS A 277 -33.09 0.28 -7.25
N ILE A 278 -34.02 -0.11 -8.13
CA ILE A 278 -34.13 -1.49 -8.64
C ILE A 278 -32.83 -1.92 -9.32
N LYS A 279 -32.34 -1.11 -10.27
CA LYS A 279 -31.09 -1.37 -10.99
C LYS A 279 -29.91 -1.49 -10.03
N THR A 280 -29.79 -0.59 -9.05
CA THR A 280 -28.69 -0.64 -8.08
C THR A 280 -28.72 -1.92 -7.24
N LEU A 281 -29.91 -2.42 -6.87
CA LEU A 281 -30.04 -3.71 -6.19
C LEU A 281 -29.72 -4.90 -7.12
N ASP A 282 -30.07 -4.86 -8.41
CA ASP A 282 -29.65 -5.87 -9.39
C ASP A 282 -28.13 -5.89 -9.59
N ASP A 283 -27.50 -4.74 -9.81
CA ASP A 283 -26.05 -4.61 -9.99
C ASP A 283 -25.27 -5.09 -8.75
N LEU A 284 -25.77 -4.84 -7.53
CA LEU A 284 -25.16 -5.32 -6.28
C LEU A 284 -25.37 -6.83 -6.04
N MET A 285 -26.57 -7.36 -6.32
CA MET A 285 -26.82 -8.81 -6.24
C MET A 285 -25.97 -9.59 -7.25
N GLN A 286 -25.82 -9.08 -8.47
CA GLN A 286 -24.98 -9.71 -9.48
C GLN A 286 -23.49 -9.66 -9.08
N GLN A 287 -23.00 -8.52 -8.56
CA GLN A 287 -21.64 -8.42 -8.01
C GLN A 287 -21.36 -9.46 -6.90
N TYR A 288 -22.36 -9.74 -6.05
CA TYR A 288 -22.25 -10.80 -5.04
C TYR A 288 -22.13 -12.18 -5.70
N ARG A 289 -23.09 -12.56 -6.56
CA ARG A 289 -23.12 -13.87 -7.24
C ARG A 289 -21.84 -14.12 -8.02
N ASP A 290 -21.41 -13.14 -8.81
CA ASP A 290 -20.16 -13.13 -9.56
C ASP A 290 -18.93 -13.40 -8.67
N ARG A 291 -18.89 -12.82 -7.46
CA ARG A 291 -17.77 -12.97 -6.54
C ARG A 291 -17.78 -14.31 -5.80
N THR A 292 -18.93 -14.82 -5.41
CA THR A 292 -19.04 -16.16 -4.79
C THR A 292 -18.72 -17.26 -5.79
N ILE A 293 -19.20 -17.15 -7.04
CA ILE A 293 -18.84 -18.07 -8.13
C ILE A 293 -17.33 -18.02 -8.40
N ARG A 294 -16.71 -16.82 -8.43
CA ARG A 294 -15.24 -16.68 -8.50
C ARG A 294 -14.54 -17.39 -7.34
N ASN A 295 -14.93 -17.13 -6.09
CA ASN A 295 -14.31 -17.72 -4.90
C ASN A 295 -14.38 -19.26 -4.91
N ILE A 296 -15.53 -19.84 -5.30
CA ILE A 296 -15.70 -21.30 -5.40
C ILE A 296 -14.77 -21.89 -6.46
N HIS A 297 -14.69 -21.30 -7.66
CA HIS A 297 -13.77 -21.75 -8.71
C HIS A 297 -12.29 -21.62 -8.26
N ILE A 298 -11.91 -20.49 -7.68
CA ILE A 298 -10.54 -20.23 -7.22
C ILE A 298 -10.14 -21.24 -6.14
N ASN A 299 -11.02 -21.52 -5.17
CA ASN A 299 -10.75 -22.50 -4.12
C ASN A 299 -10.72 -23.94 -4.65
N MET A 300 -11.60 -24.31 -5.57
CA MET A 300 -11.65 -25.66 -6.16
C MET A 300 -10.34 -26.03 -6.86
N TYR A 301 -9.79 -25.14 -7.70
CA TYR A 301 -8.53 -25.42 -8.40
C TYR A 301 -7.28 -25.24 -7.52
N ARG A 302 -7.31 -24.36 -6.50
CA ARG A 302 -6.20 -24.20 -5.53
C ARG A 302 -5.85 -25.48 -4.76
N VAL A 303 -6.74 -26.47 -4.73
CA VAL A 303 -6.55 -27.75 -4.02
C VAL A 303 -5.75 -28.79 -4.83
N PHE A 304 -5.54 -28.59 -6.14
CA PHE A 304 -5.14 -29.69 -7.04
C PHE A 304 -3.81 -29.55 -7.82
N GLU A 305 -3.06 -28.45 -7.72
CA GLU A 305 -1.87 -28.24 -8.56
C GLU A 305 -0.65 -27.62 -7.84
N ASP A 306 0.37 -28.46 -7.58
CA ASP A 306 1.69 -28.08 -7.04
C ASP A 306 2.58 -27.36 -8.08
N LEU A 307 2.07 -26.30 -8.70
CA LEU A 307 2.85 -25.44 -9.59
C LEU A 307 3.69 -24.47 -8.76
N ASN A 308 4.98 -24.78 -8.65
CA ASN A 308 5.93 -24.07 -7.79
C ASN A 308 6.42 -22.75 -8.41
N LEU A 309 5.91 -21.64 -7.86
CA LEU A 309 6.30 -20.25 -8.19
C LEU A 309 7.41 -19.69 -7.27
N ASP A 310 8.01 -20.51 -6.40
CA ASP A 310 9.12 -20.10 -5.53
C ASP A 310 10.34 -19.68 -6.35
N GLY A 311 11.13 -18.76 -5.80
CA GLY A 311 12.23 -18.11 -6.52
C GLY A 311 11.80 -17.07 -7.56
N MET A 312 10.51 -16.92 -7.85
CA MET A 312 10.02 -15.85 -8.75
C MET A 312 10.10 -14.48 -8.06
N ALA A 313 10.82 -13.56 -8.71
CA ALA A 313 11.09 -12.22 -8.22
C ALA A 313 9.80 -11.43 -7.94
N TYR A 314 9.76 -10.72 -6.81
CA TYR A 314 8.59 -9.98 -6.34
C TYR A 314 9.07 -8.71 -5.63
N ALA A 315 8.47 -7.56 -5.94
CA ALA A 315 8.87 -6.28 -5.34
C ALA A 315 8.38 -6.16 -3.88
N GLY A 316 9.32 -5.94 -2.95
CA GLY A 316 9.02 -5.84 -1.52
C GLY A 316 7.98 -4.74 -1.24
N GLY A 317 6.93 -5.04 -0.49
CA GLY A 317 5.88 -4.05 -0.18
C GLY A 317 5.04 -3.59 -1.38
N ALA A 318 5.05 -4.30 -2.52
CA ALA A 318 3.95 -4.19 -3.48
C ALA A 318 2.62 -4.67 -2.84
N GLY A 319 1.51 -4.01 -3.18
CA GLY A 319 0.17 -4.31 -2.68
C GLY A 319 -0.64 -3.06 -2.29
N LEU A 320 -1.89 -3.30 -1.91
CA LEU A 320 -2.81 -2.26 -1.42
C LEU A 320 -2.34 -1.68 -0.07
N ASN A 321 -1.97 -0.40 -0.06
CA ASN A 321 -1.84 0.37 1.17
C ASN A 321 -3.20 1.04 1.52
N THR A 322 -3.84 0.57 2.59
CA THR A 322 -5.12 1.12 3.06
C THR A 322 -5.00 2.51 3.67
N THR A 323 -3.83 2.91 4.21
CA THR A 323 -3.63 4.25 4.80
C THR A 323 -3.48 5.35 3.75
N LYS A 324 -3.23 4.99 2.48
CA LYS A 324 -3.16 5.93 1.36
C LYS A 324 -4.54 6.27 0.76
N ARG A 325 -5.63 5.56 1.11
CA ARG A 325 -6.98 5.75 0.51
C ARG A 325 -7.46 7.21 0.58
N CYS A 326 -8.34 7.58 -0.36
CA CYS A 326 -9.15 8.79 -0.28
C CYS A 326 -9.97 8.80 1.01
N LEU A 327 -10.24 9.99 1.54
CA LEU A 327 -11.24 10.18 2.57
C LEU A 327 -12.62 9.83 2.00
N ASP A 328 -13.40 9.01 2.71
CA ASP A 328 -14.76 8.65 2.27
C ASP A 328 -15.60 9.93 2.09
N GLY A 329 -16.16 10.12 0.88
CA GLY A 329 -16.85 11.34 0.48
C GLY A 329 -16.03 12.34 -0.35
N THR A 330 -14.73 12.11 -0.59
CA THR A 330 -13.92 12.89 -1.54
C THR A 330 -13.66 12.15 -2.85
N ARG A 331 -13.38 12.92 -3.92
CA ARG A 331 -13.09 12.46 -5.30
C ARG A 331 -14.17 11.54 -5.88
N THR A 332 -15.41 11.66 -5.40
CA THR A 332 -16.54 10.77 -5.73
C THR A 332 -16.80 10.64 -7.22
N GLU A 333 -16.78 11.74 -7.95
CA GLU A 333 -17.04 11.84 -9.38
C GLU A 333 -15.95 11.14 -10.20
N MET A 334 -14.67 11.34 -9.83
CA MET A 334 -13.55 10.67 -10.49
C MET A 334 -13.51 9.17 -10.16
N LEU A 335 -13.83 8.78 -8.92
CA LEU A 335 -13.95 7.39 -8.54
C LEU A 335 -15.08 6.70 -9.34
N GLN A 336 -16.23 7.37 -9.52
CA GLN A 336 -17.32 6.89 -10.37
C GLN A 336 -16.92 6.78 -11.85
N GLN A 337 -16.19 7.76 -12.40
CA GLN A 337 -15.67 7.71 -13.77
C GLN A 337 -14.75 6.49 -13.99
N ILE A 338 -13.80 6.25 -13.07
CA ILE A 338 -12.87 5.12 -13.15
C ILE A 338 -13.59 3.79 -12.95
N ILE A 339 -14.57 3.72 -12.03
CA ILE A 339 -15.43 2.52 -11.85
C ILE A 339 -16.26 2.25 -13.12
N GLY A 340 -16.82 3.29 -13.75
CA GLY A 340 -17.56 3.19 -15.02
C GLY A 340 -16.67 2.65 -16.15
N TRP A 341 -15.44 3.16 -16.27
CA TRP A 341 -14.46 2.63 -17.21
C TRP A 341 -14.07 1.17 -16.91
N ILE A 342 -13.82 0.80 -15.65
CA ILE A 342 -13.52 -0.58 -15.24
C ILE A 342 -14.65 -1.54 -15.59
N THR A 343 -15.90 -1.12 -15.37
CA THR A 343 -17.11 -1.94 -15.55
C THR A 343 -17.65 -1.92 -16.98
N ASN A 344 -17.16 -1.04 -17.85
CA ASN A 344 -17.49 -1.02 -19.27
C ASN A 344 -17.13 -2.37 -19.93
N ARG A 345 -18.08 -2.91 -20.69
CA ARG A 345 -17.99 -4.21 -21.40
C ARG A 345 -17.81 -4.08 -22.91
N ASP A 346 -17.76 -2.86 -23.42
CA ASP A 346 -17.55 -2.57 -24.83
C ASP A 346 -16.20 -3.15 -25.31
N VAL A 347 -16.22 -3.77 -26.48
CA VAL A 347 -15.05 -4.36 -27.13
C VAL A 347 -14.03 -3.26 -27.45
N ASP A 348 -14.48 -2.06 -27.80
CA ASP A 348 -13.61 -0.96 -28.23
C ASP A 348 -13.16 -0.05 -27.05
N ALA A 349 -13.66 -0.28 -25.83
CA ALA A 349 -13.30 0.55 -24.66
C ALA A 349 -11.81 0.39 -24.27
N PRO A 350 -11.02 1.49 -24.19
CA PRO A 350 -9.59 1.48 -23.86
C PRO A 350 -9.19 0.56 -22.69
N ARG A 351 -8.19 -0.30 -22.89
CA ARG A 351 -7.74 -1.29 -21.87
C ARG A 351 -6.88 -0.68 -20.78
N ILE A 352 -6.35 0.52 -21.00
CA ILE A 352 -5.50 1.28 -20.08
C ILE A 352 -6.16 2.63 -19.80
N LEU A 353 -6.15 3.08 -18.55
CA LEU A 353 -6.48 4.46 -18.15
C LEU A 353 -5.27 5.07 -17.48
N TRP A 354 -4.81 6.21 -17.99
CA TRP A 354 -3.69 6.98 -17.45
C TRP A 354 -4.21 8.20 -16.69
N LEU A 355 -4.19 8.11 -15.35
CA LEU A 355 -4.60 9.16 -14.42
C LEU A 355 -3.38 10.03 -14.07
N HIS A 356 -3.25 11.18 -14.72
CA HIS A 356 -2.13 12.09 -14.55
C HIS A 356 -2.50 13.38 -13.81
N GLY A 357 -1.48 14.19 -13.54
CA GLY A 357 -1.60 15.54 -13.01
C GLY A 357 -0.44 15.91 -12.08
N GLN A 358 -0.48 17.09 -11.49
CA GLN A 358 0.58 17.63 -10.64
C GLN A 358 0.79 16.82 -9.35
N ALA A 359 1.91 17.09 -8.67
CA ALA A 359 2.21 16.53 -7.36
C ALA A 359 1.16 17.01 -6.32
N GLY A 360 0.79 16.17 -5.36
CA GLY A 360 -0.13 16.57 -4.28
C GLY A 360 -1.61 16.67 -4.66
N ARG A 361 -2.02 16.37 -5.91
CA ARG A 361 -3.44 16.32 -6.34
C ARG A 361 -4.24 15.10 -5.84
N GLY A 362 -3.56 14.08 -5.31
CA GLY A 362 -4.19 12.87 -4.74
C GLY A 362 -4.21 11.61 -5.62
N LYS A 363 -3.42 11.54 -6.70
CA LYS A 363 -3.33 10.38 -7.62
C LYS A 363 -3.29 9.02 -6.92
N SER A 364 -2.32 8.82 -6.03
CA SER A 364 -2.14 7.56 -5.29
C SER A 364 -3.29 7.24 -4.34
N ALA A 365 -4.00 8.26 -3.85
CA ALA A 365 -5.18 8.05 -3.01
C ALA A 365 -6.35 7.49 -3.82
N ILE A 366 -6.53 7.99 -5.05
CA ILE A 366 -7.50 7.43 -6.00
C ILE A 366 -7.08 6.01 -6.39
N ALA A 367 -5.80 5.78 -6.72
CA ALA A 367 -5.25 4.46 -7.06
C ALA A 367 -5.50 3.42 -5.96
N HIS A 368 -5.20 3.73 -4.71
CA HIS A 368 -5.44 2.80 -3.59
C HIS A 368 -6.91 2.67 -3.19
N THR A 369 -7.74 3.69 -3.42
CA THR A 369 -9.21 3.57 -3.25
C THR A 369 -9.79 2.61 -4.29
N ILE A 370 -9.42 2.75 -5.56
CA ILE A 370 -9.80 1.82 -6.62
C ILE A 370 -9.25 0.43 -6.35
N ALA A 371 -7.98 0.29 -5.94
CA ALA A 371 -7.39 -1.00 -5.55
C ALA A 371 -8.13 -1.68 -4.38
N SER A 372 -8.61 -0.90 -3.39
CA SER A 372 -9.49 -1.40 -2.33
C SER A 372 -10.82 -1.88 -2.89
N TRP A 373 -11.49 -1.07 -3.71
CA TRP A 373 -12.79 -1.44 -4.30
C TRP A 373 -12.69 -2.66 -5.22
N VAL A 374 -11.68 -2.76 -6.09
CA VAL A 374 -11.49 -3.95 -6.93
C VAL A 374 -11.13 -5.19 -6.12
N LYS A 375 -10.49 -5.05 -4.95
CA LYS A 375 -10.31 -6.17 -4.02
C LYS A 375 -11.66 -6.61 -3.42
N ASP A 376 -12.50 -5.65 -3.05
CA ASP A 376 -13.82 -5.88 -2.44
C ASP A 376 -14.88 -6.44 -3.40
N VAL A 377 -14.75 -6.25 -4.72
CA VAL A 377 -15.58 -6.96 -5.73
C VAL A 377 -14.91 -8.23 -6.29
N GLY A 378 -13.70 -8.55 -5.84
CA GLY A 378 -12.93 -9.71 -6.32
C GLY A 378 -12.40 -9.54 -7.75
N ALA A 379 -12.18 -8.31 -8.20
CA ALA A 379 -11.63 -7.94 -9.50
C ALA A 379 -10.13 -7.55 -9.48
N ILE A 380 -9.49 -7.42 -8.31
CA ILE A 380 -8.07 -7.08 -8.22
C ILE A 380 -7.19 -8.15 -8.91
N GLY A 381 -6.38 -7.72 -9.87
CA GLY A 381 -5.34 -8.51 -10.54
C GLY A 381 -4.00 -8.38 -9.84
N SER A 382 -3.54 -7.14 -9.64
CA SER A 382 -2.35 -6.77 -8.87
C SER A 382 -2.46 -5.29 -8.44
N CYS A 383 -1.70 -4.88 -7.44
CA CYS A 383 -1.54 -3.47 -7.07
C CYS A 383 -0.05 -3.17 -6.87
N PHE A 384 0.59 -2.69 -7.93
CA PHE A 384 1.99 -2.31 -7.94
C PHE A 384 2.13 -0.82 -7.62
N CYS A 385 3.21 -0.47 -6.92
CA CYS A 385 3.58 0.93 -6.68
C CYS A 385 5.07 1.09 -6.94
N PHE A 386 5.43 2.12 -7.68
CA PHE A 386 6.78 2.67 -7.63
C PHE A 386 6.89 3.59 -6.41
N VAL A 387 8.11 3.71 -5.88
CA VAL A 387 8.44 4.64 -4.80
C VAL A 387 9.90 5.06 -4.99
N ARG A 388 10.17 6.37 -5.09
CA ARG A 388 11.52 6.90 -5.38
C ARG A 388 12.54 6.54 -4.30
N ASP A 389 12.07 6.31 -3.07
CA ASP A 389 12.89 5.89 -1.94
C ASP A 389 13.41 4.45 -2.02
N ARG A 390 13.06 3.69 -3.08
CA ARG A 390 13.39 2.27 -3.31
C ARG A 390 14.02 2.00 -4.68
N GLN A 391 14.70 2.98 -5.28
CA GLN A 391 15.34 2.78 -6.59
C GLN A 391 16.38 1.64 -6.61
N SER A 392 17.04 1.35 -5.49
CA SER A 392 17.98 0.20 -5.37
C SER A 392 17.29 -1.17 -5.47
N GLU A 393 15.98 -1.23 -5.22
CA GLU A 393 15.23 -2.48 -5.37
C GLU A 393 15.00 -2.85 -6.84
N HIS A 394 15.30 -1.98 -7.82
CA HIS A 394 15.02 -2.18 -9.25
C HIS A 394 13.58 -2.66 -9.48
N ARG A 395 12.61 -1.85 -9.03
CA ARG A 395 11.17 -2.17 -9.02
C ARG A 395 10.63 -2.26 -10.45
N GLU A 396 11.20 -1.49 -11.37
CA GLU A 396 10.96 -1.51 -12.81
C GLU A 396 11.23 -2.89 -13.42
N GLU A 397 12.36 -3.51 -13.06
CA GLU A 397 12.72 -4.88 -13.47
C GLU A 397 11.86 -5.96 -12.81
N LYS A 398 11.06 -5.61 -11.79
CA LYS A 398 10.25 -6.56 -11.00
C LYS A 398 8.76 -6.35 -11.17
N MET A 399 8.34 -5.40 -12.02
CA MET A 399 6.94 -5.02 -12.16
C MET A 399 6.09 -6.15 -12.75
N PHE A 400 6.48 -6.72 -13.90
CA PHE A 400 5.69 -7.77 -14.54
C PHE A 400 5.85 -9.14 -13.88
N THR A 401 7.00 -9.47 -13.25
CA THR A 401 7.08 -10.68 -12.41
C THR A 401 6.15 -10.60 -11.19
N THR A 402 6.06 -9.43 -10.55
CA THR A 402 5.14 -9.17 -9.43
C THR A 402 3.68 -9.31 -9.87
N ILE A 403 3.30 -8.66 -10.97
CA ILE A 403 1.94 -8.74 -11.54
C ILE A 403 1.60 -10.18 -11.95
N ALA A 404 2.50 -10.90 -12.62
CA ALA A 404 2.28 -12.29 -13.02
C ALA A 404 2.08 -13.22 -11.80
N ARG A 405 2.86 -13.01 -10.73
CA ARG A 405 2.73 -13.78 -9.49
C ARG A 405 1.42 -13.48 -8.76
N ASP A 406 0.97 -12.23 -8.72
CA ASP A 406 -0.35 -11.86 -8.18
C ASP A 406 -1.50 -12.46 -9.01
N LEU A 407 -1.41 -12.37 -10.35
CA LEU A 407 -2.38 -12.94 -11.28
C LEU A 407 -2.46 -14.47 -11.15
N ALA A 408 -1.34 -15.17 -10.95
CA ALA A 408 -1.32 -16.60 -10.65
C ALA A 408 -1.77 -16.95 -9.22
N GLY A 409 -1.67 -16.00 -8.27
CA GLY A 409 -2.30 -16.11 -6.96
C GLY A 409 -3.83 -15.96 -7.03
N ARG A 410 -4.33 -15.13 -7.96
CA ARG A 410 -5.75 -14.89 -8.24
C ARG A 410 -6.39 -16.02 -9.04
N ASP A 411 -5.90 -16.28 -10.25
CA ASP A 411 -6.58 -17.08 -11.27
C ASP A 411 -5.86 -18.42 -11.54
N PRO A 412 -6.54 -19.56 -11.38
CA PRO A 412 -5.93 -20.88 -11.59
C PRO A 412 -5.62 -21.23 -13.05
N ALA A 413 -6.37 -20.71 -14.03
CA ALA A 413 -6.06 -20.94 -15.44
C ALA A 413 -4.79 -20.18 -15.85
N PHE A 414 -4.66 -18.93 -15.38
CA PHE A 414 -3.43 -18.16 -15.50
C PHE A 414 -2.25 -18.85 -14.78
N ARG A 415 -2.45 -19.35 -13.55
CA ARG A 415 -1.42 -20.07 -12.80
C ARG A 415 -0.89 -21.29 -13.55
N ARG A 416 -1.76 -22.07 -14.19
CA ARG A 416 -1.37 -23.20 -15.05
C ARG A 416 -0.49 -22.75 -16.20
N ALA A 417 -0.97 -21.78 -16.99
CA ALA A 417 -0.24 -21.30 -18.14
C ALA A 417 1.15 -20.74 -17.78
N LEU A 418 1.22 -19.93 -16.72
CA LEU A 418 2.49 -19.43 -16.16
C LEU A 418 3.38 -20.57 -15.66
N GLY A 419 2.82 -21.54 -14.94
CA GLY A 419 3.55 -22.68 -14.38
C GLY A 419 4.21 -23.56 -15.44
N TYR A 420 3.54 -23.80 -16.57
CA TYR A 420 4.15 -24.50 -17.71
C TYR A 420 5.30 -23.71 -18.34
N ILE A 421 5.12 -22.40 -18.57
CA ILE A 421 6.16 -21.53 -19.15
C ILE A 421 7.39 -21.45 -18.23
N LEU A 422 7.19 -21.33 -16.92
CA LEU A 422 8.25 -21.35 -15.92
C LEU A 422 8.88 -22.73 -15.71
N ALA A 423 8.27 -23.82 -16.22
CA ALA A 423 8.87 -25.15 -16.22
C ALA A 423 9.68 -25.44 -17.50
N GLU A 424 9.35 -24.80 -18.62
CA GLU A 424 10.18 -24.78 -19.84
C GLU A 424 11.44 -23.92 -19.65
N ASP A 425 11.29 -22.74 -19.04
CA ASP A 425 12.39 -21.80 -18.81
C ASP A 425 12.34 -21.22 -17.38
N HIS A 426 13.20 -21.75 -16.52
CA HIS A 426 13.36 -21.27 -15.15
C HIS A 426 14.01 -19.88 -15.06
N THR A 427 14.73 -19.40 -16.08
CA THR A 427 15.44 -18.10 -16.03
C THR A 427 14.46 -16.93 -15.96
N LEU A 428 13.27 -17.10 -16.54
CA LEU A 428 12.15 -16.17 -16.47
C LEU A 428 11.69 -15.84 -15.04
N LYS A 429 12.03 -16.67 -14.03
CA LYS A 429 11.72 -16.36 -12.62
C LYS A 429 12.45 -15.11 -12.11
N THR A 430 13.62 -14.79 -12.67
CA THR A 430 14.50 -13.70 -12.18
C THR A 430 15.11 -12.86 -13.32
N THR A 431 14.57 -12.94 -14.54
CA THR A 431 15.05 -12.12 -15.67
C THR A 431 14.72 -10.64 -15.45
N PRO A 432 15.67 -9.70 -15.65
CA PRO A 432 15.38 -8.26 -15.58
C PRO A 432 14.75 -7.73 -16.89
N ASP A 433 14.70 -8.53 -17.96
CA ASP A 433 14.15 -8.10 -19.25
C ASP A 433 12.62 -7.95 -19.18
N VAL A 434 12.17 -6.71 -18.96
CA VAL A 434 10.74 -6.36 -18.87
C VAL A 434 9.95 -6.67 -20.14
N ALA A 435 10.58 -6.74 -21.33
CA ALA A 435 9.90 -7.12 -22.56
C ALA A 435 9.71 -8.64 -22.65
N GLN A 436 10.72 -9.41 -22.24
CA GLN A 436 10.62 -10.86 -22.05
C GLN A 436 9.54 -11.20 -21.01
N GLN A 437 9.48 -10.45 -19.89
CA GLN A 437 8.43 -10.61 -18.88
C GLN A 437 7.03 -10.30 -19.43
N TRP A 438 6.85 -9.18 -20.15
CA TRP A 438 5.54 -8.82 -20.72
C TRP A 438 5.01 -9.90 -21.65
N GLN A 439 5.85 -10.40 -22.57
CA GLN A 439 5.46 -11.45 -23.52
C GLN A 439 5.25 -12.81 -22.83
N ARG A 440 6.24 -13.33 -22.08
CA ARG A 440 6.21 -14.71 -21.52
C ARG A 440 5.45 -14.84 -20.20
N LEU A 441 5.31 -13.78 -19.40
CA LEU A 441 4.70 -13.85 -18.06
C LEU A 441 3.34 -13.15 -17.95
N ILE A 442 2.97 -12.27 -18.89
CA ILE A 442 1.65 -11.63 -18.94
C ILE A 442 0.85 -12.08 -20.15
N LEU A 443 1.31 -11.78 -21.38
CA LEU A 443 0.53 -12.00 -22.60
C LEU A 443 0.31 -13.49 -22.92
N GLU A 444 1.35 -14.32 -22.85
CA GLU A 444 1.24 -15.75 -23.14
C GLU A 444 0.38 -16.51 -22.09
N PRO A 445 0.50 -16.24 -20.77
CA PRO A 445 -0.47 -16.73 -19.79
C PRO A 445 -1.92 -16.25 -20.01
N LEU A 446 -2.13 -14.97 -20.36
CA LEU A 446 -3.47 -14.43 -20.66
C LEU A 446 -4.10 -15.12 -21.88
N SER A 447 -3.34 -15.36 -22.96
CA SER A 447 -3.88 -16.03 -24.16
C SER A 447 -4.18 -17.50 -23.91
N LYS A 448 -3.32 -18.22 -23.17
CA LYS A 448 -3.56 -19.61 -22.74
C LYS A 448 -4.71 -19.76 -21.73
N ALA A 449 -5.04 -18.71 -20.98
CA ALA A 449 -6.17 -18.67 -20.04
C ALA A 449 -7.43 -17.98 -20.60
N MET A 450 -7.44 -17.59 -21.88
CA MET A 450 -8.52 -16.81 -22.49
C MET A 450 -9.86 -17.56 -22.43
N GLY A 451 -10.91 -16.87 -21.97
CA GLY A 451 -12.24 -17.46 -21.75
C GLY A 451 -12.40 -18.26 -20.45
N ALA A 452 -11.31 -18.64 -19.77
CA ALA A 452 -11.37 -19.30 -18.46
C ALA A 452 -11.35 -18.31 -17.28
N ILE A 453 -10.76 -17.12 -17.47
CA ILE A 453 -10.72 -16.05 -16.46
C ILE A 453 -12.10 -15.41 -16.30
N VAL A 454 -12.76 -15.64 -15.16
CA VAL A 454 -14.13 -15.17 -14.89
C VAL A 454 -14.15 -13.75 -14.33
N GLY A 455 -14.88 -12.84 -14.99
CA GLY A 455 -15.09 -11.46 -14.54
C GLY A 455 -13.88 -10.55 -14.71
N ASN A 456 -13.99 -9.31 -14.24
CA ASN A 456 -12.98 -8.28 -14.52
C ASN A 456 -11.69 -8.51 -13.72
N VAL A 457 -10.56 -8.16 -14.33
CA VAL A 457 -9.21 -8.22 -13.76
C VAL A 457 -8.59 -6.83 -13.90
N VAL A 458 -8.30 -6.19 -12.76
CA VAL A 458 -7.79 -4.82 -12.71
C VAL A 458 -6.39 -4.81 -12.10
N VAL A 459 -5.41 -4.43 -12.90
CA VAL A 459 -4.06 -4.11 -12.41
C VAL A 459 -3.99 -2.62 -12.11
N VAL A 460 -3.48 -2.26 -10.94
CA VAL A 460 -3.21 -0.87 -10.57
C VAL A 460 -1.69 -0.67 -10.51
N ILE A 461 -1.17 0.36 -11.18
CA ILE A 461 0.24 0.76 -11.20
C ILE A 461 0.30 2.23 -10.72
N ASP A 462 0.74 2.43 -9.48
CA ASP A 462 0.84 3.76 -8.85
C ASP A 462 2.23 4.39 -9.08
N ALA A 463 2.23 5.70 -9.38
CA ALA A 463 3.39 6.60 -9.44
C ALA A 463 4.50 6.21 -10.43
N LEU A 464 4.17 5.96 -11.72
CA LEU A 464 5.18 5.61 -12.75
C LEU A 464 6.30 6.67 -12.90
N ASP A 465 6.09 7.93 -12.52
CA ASP A 465 7.15 8.96 -12.46
C ASP A 465 8.22 8.72 -11.38
N GLU A 466 8.02 7.73 -10.50
CA GLU A 466 8.99 7.30 -9.48
C GLU A 466 9.78 6.04 -9.88
N SER A 467 9.63 5.55 -11.12
CA SER A 467 10.21 4.30 -11.66
C SER A 467 11.70 4.33 -12.06
N GLY A 468 12.45 5.34 -11.61
CA GLY A 468 13.86 5.53 -11.97
C GLY A 468 14.07 6.65 -13.00
N THR A 469 14.97 6.46 -13.95
CA THR A 469 15.29 7.42 -15.02
C THR A 469 14.39 7.22 -16.25
N ASP A 470 14.47 8.14 -17.21
CA ASP A 470 13.70 8.06 -18.45
C ASP A 470 14.10 6.79 -19.24
N GLU A 471 15.39 6.43 -19.25
CA GLU A 471 15.89 5.22 -19.92
C GLU A 471 15.33 3.93 -19.31
N SER A 472 15.20 3.85 -17.98
CA SER A 472 14.71 2.65 -17.29
C SER A 472 13.21 2.44 -17.53
N ARG A 473 12.41 3.53 -17.50
CA ARG A 473 10.96 3.44 -17.74
C ARG A 473 10.56 3.36 -19.21
N ARG A 474 11.42 3.79 -20.15
CA ARG A 474 11.17 3.80 -21.60
C ARG A 474 10.66 2.45 -22.13
N HIS A 475 11.20 1.33 -21.63
CA HIS A 475 10.74 0.01 -22.04
C HIS A 475 9.34 -0.31 -21.50
N ILE A 476 9.03 0.05 -20.25
CA ILE A 476 7.68 -0.10 -19.67
C ILE A 476 6.66 0.74 -20.46
N LEU A 477 6.98 2.01 -20.75
CA LEU A 477 6.13 2.89 -21.57
C LEU A 477 5.84 2.26 -22.94
N SER A 478 6.88 1.82 -23.66
CA SER A 478 6.75 1.20 -24.98
C SER A 478 5.96 -0.11 -24.99
N LEU A 479 5.92 -0.86 -23.87
CA LEU A 479 5.13 -2.09 -23.74
C LEU A 479 3.66 -1.77 -23.45
N LEU A 480 3.37 -0.75 -22.64
CA LEU A 480 2.01 -0.28 -22.37
C LEU A 480 1.35 0.39 -23.59
N THR A 481 2.14 1.03 -24.46
CA THR A 481 1.66 1.58 -25.74
C THR A 481 1.82 0.63 -26.93
N SER A 482 2.11 -0.65 -26.70
CA SER A 482 2.18 -1.66 -27.75
C SER A 482 0.81 -2.02 -28.35
N THR A 483 0.82 -2.57 -29.56
CA THR A 483 -0.36 -3.19 -30.18
C THR A 483 -0.95 -4.31 -29.33
N GLU A 484 -0.10 -5.08 -28.65
CA GLU A 484 -0.49 -6.19 -27.80
C GLU A 484 -1.18 -5.70 -26.51
N ALA A 485 -0.81 -4.52 -26.01
CA ALA A 485 -1.50 -3.86 -24.89
C ALA A 485 -2.90 -3.34 -25.30
N ALA A 486 -3.07 -2.88 -26.54
CA ALA A 486 -4.40 -2.55 -27.09
C ALA A 486 -5.30 -3.79 -27.20
N LEU A 487 -4.71 -4.95 -27.53
CA LEU A 487 -5.39 -6.24 -27.70
C LEU A 487 -5.62 -7.03 -26.39
N LEU A 488 -5.41 -6.42 -25.21
CA LEU A 488 -5.72 -7.07 -23.93
C LEU A 488 -7.22 -7.48 -23.85
N PRO A 489 -7.56 -8.59 -23.16
CA PRO A 489 -8.94 -9.07 -23.04
C PRO A 489 -9.90 -7.98 -22.54
N ALA A 490 -11.16 -7.99 -23.00
CA ALA A 490 -12.15 -6.96 -22.65
C ALA A 490 -12.48 -6.85 -21.14
N ASN A 491 -12.23 -7.91 -20.38
CA ASN A 491 -12.34 -7.94 -18.93
C ASN A 491 -11.05 -7.51 -18.20
N PHE A 492 -9.94 -7.29 -18.90
CA PHE A 492 -8.65 -6.89 -18.34
C PHE A 492 -8.46 -5.36 -18.45
N ARG A 493 -8.08 -4.71 -17.35
CA ARG A 493 -7.96 -3.25 -17.24
C ARG A 493 -6.67 -2.88 -16.49
N ILE A 494 -5.93 -1.88 -16.97
CA ILE A 494 -4.75 -1.33 -16.27
C ILE A 494 -5.03 0.14 -15.89
N LEU A 495 -5.13 0.42 -14.59
CA LEU A 495 -5.12 1.78 -14.06
C LEU A 495 -3.68 2.19 -13.77
N LEU A 496 -3.19 3.20 -14.48
CA LEU A 496 -1.85 3.76 -14.34
C LEU A 496 -1.94 5.17 -13.75
N THR A 497 -1.09 5.51 -12.78
CA THR A 497 -0.94 6.91 -12.32
C THR A 497 0.48 7.42 -12.52
N SER A 498 0.62 8.71 -12.86
CA SER A 498 1.93 9.39 -12.85
C SER A 498 1.79 10.92 -12.82
N ARG A 499 2.91 11.64 -12.65
CA ARG A 499 3.03 13.00 -13.19
C ARG A 499 3.11 12.98 -14.73
N PRO A 500 2.66 14.04 -15.42
CA PRO A 500 3.02 14.28 -16.81
C PRO A 500 4.49 14.75 -16.84
N LEU A 501 5.41 13.79 -16.81
CA LEU A 501 6.80 14.05 -17.21
C LEU A 501 6.87 14.02 -18.75
N PRO A 502 7.76 14.78 -19.41
CA PRO A 502 7.74 14.91 -20.87
C PRO A 502 7.87 13.58 -21.63
N ASP A 503 8.62 12.62 -21.09
CA ASP A 503 8.79 11.27 -21.66
C ASP A 503 7.50 10.44 -21.52
N ILE A 504 6.86 10.47 -20.36
CA ILE A 504 5.61 9.77 -20.06
C ILE A 504 4.45 10.36 -20.87
N GLU A 505 4.33 11.69 -20.89
CA GLU A 505 3.27 12.42 -21.59
C GLU A 505 3.41 12.27 -23.11
N TYR A 506 4.62 12.34 -23.65
CA TYR A 506 4.87 12.08 -25.07
C TYR A 506 4.42 10.67 -25.48
N VAL A 507 4.76 9.63 -24.72
CA VAL A 507 4.40 8.26 -25.09
C VAL A 507 2.93 7.93 -24.84
N LEU A 508 2.38 8.25 -23.66
CA LEU A 508 1.01 7.89 -23.30
C LEU A 508 -0.03 8.82 -23.94
N GLY A 509 0.22 10.13 -23.99
CA GLY A 509 -0.73 11.13 -24.48
C GLY A 509 -1.05 11.01 -25.98
N HIS A 510 -0.14 10.43 -26.77
CA HIS A 510 -0.37 10.17 -28.21
C HIS A 510 -0.97 8.78 -28.49
N SER A 511 -1.13 7.93 -27.48
CA SER A 511 -1.50 6.52 -27.63
C SER A 511 -3.01 6.30 -27.69
N GLN A 512 -3.53 5.92 -28.87
CA GLN A 512 -4.99 5.90 -29.15
C GLN A 512 -5.79 4.90 -28.29
N HIS A 513 -5.16 3.86 -27.72
CA HIS A 513 -5.82 2.87 -26.85
C HIS A 513 -5.65 3.15 -25.35
N VAL A 514 -5.09 4.30 -24.98
CA VAL A 514 -4.94 4.76 -23.59
C VAL A 514 -5.98 5.85 -23.32
N LEU A 515 -6.83 5.64 -22.31
CA LEU A 515 -7.75 6.67 -21.82
C LEU A 515 -7.00 7.62 -20.88
N THR A 516 -6.55 8.75 -21.42
CA THR A 516 -5.95 9.84 -20.64
C THR A 516 -7.00 10.52 -19.75
N THR A 517 -6.64 10.85 -18.50
CA THR A 517 -7.50 11.59 -17.56
C THR A 517 -6.64 12.46 -16.64
N CYS A 518 -6.89 13.77 -16.66
CA CYS A 518 -6.12 14.77 -15.91
C CYS A 518 -6.80 15.12 -14.58
N LEU A 519 -6.04 15.16 -13.48
CA LEU A 519 -6.51 15.66 -12.18
C LEU A 519 -6.42 17.18 -12.01
N ASP A 520 -5.68 17.87 -12.88
CA ASP A 520 -5.63 19.34 -12.88
C ASP A 520 -6.84 19.97 -13.57
N ASP A 521 -7.55 19.20 -14.40
CA ASP A 521 -8.79 19.58 -15.07
C ASP A 521 -10.04 19.46 -14.16
N VAL A 522 -9.89 18.92 -12.95
CA VAL A 522 -11.00 18.80 -11.98
C VAL A 522 -11.43 20.20 -11.54
N PRO A 523 -12.73 20.58 -11.67
CA PRO A 523 -13.21 21.90 -11.32
C PRO A 523 -12.80 22.32 -9.90
N LEU A 524 -12.31 23.56 -9.77
CA LEU A 524 -11.77 24.07 -8.52
C LEU A 524 -12.75 23.92 -7.35
N GLU A 525 -14.02 24.28 -7.55
CA GLU A 525 -15.11 24.13 -6.59
C GLU A 525 -15.27 22.69 -6.06
N SER A 526 -15.05 21.68 -6.92
CA SER A 526 -15.11 20.26 -6.54
C SER A 526 -13.88 19.87 -5.71
N ALA A 527 -12.70 20.33 -6.10
CA ALA A 527 -11.47 20.10 -5.34
C ALA A 527 -11.51 20.81 -3.97
N GLU A 528 -12.05 22.03 -3.88
CA GLU A 528 -12.21 22.81 -2.65
C GLU A 528 -13.26 22.19 -1.73
N ARG A 529 -14.42 21.75 -2.27
CA ARG A 529 -15.43 20.97 -1.51
C ARG A 529 -14.81 19.75 -0.85
N ASP A 530 -13.99 19.00 -1.60
CA ASP A 530 -13.34 17.79 -1.12
C ASP A 530 -12.21 18.08 -0.11
N ILE A 531 -11.45 19.16 -0.32
CA ILE A 531 -10.42 19.63 0.63
C ILE A 531 -11.06 20.12 1.92
N ARG A 532 -12.17 20.87 1.85
CA ARG A 532 -12.95 21.29 3.04
C ARG A 532 -13.36 20.10 3.89
N LEU A 533 -13.86 19.01 3.28
CA LEU A 533 -14.20 17.79 4.02
C LEU A 533 -12.97 17.18 4.71
N PHE A 534 -11.80 17.19 4.04
CA PHE A 534 -10.52 16.74 4.62
C PHE A 534 -10.06 17.63 5.79
N VAL A 535 -10.02 18.95 5.62
CA VAL A 535 -9.61 19.92 6.65
C VAL A 535 -10.56 19.87 7.85
N THR A 536 -11.87 19.74 7.61
CA THR A 536 -12.89 19.55 8.67
C THR A 536 -12.55 18.35 9.56
N LYS A 537 -12.18 17.22 8.95
CA LYS A 537 -11.78 16.02 9.70
C LYS A 537 -10.45 16.21 10.44
N GLU A 538 -9.45 16.79 9.79
CA GLU A 538 -8.09 16.87 10.33
C GLU A 538 -7.91 17.92 11.45
N ILE A 539 -8.63 19.05 11.39
CA ILE A 539 -8.49 20.14 12.37
C ILE A 539 -9.80 20.78 12.85
N GLY A 540 -10.97 20.45 12.29
CA GLY A 540 -12.27 21.01 12.72
C GLY A 540 -12.72 20.63 14.14
N HIS A 541 -11.93 19.81 14.85
CA HIS A 541 -12.09 19.51 16.27
C HIS A 541 -11.20 20.39 17.18
N LEU A 542 -10.33 21.23 16.61
CA LEU A 542 -9.45 22.12 17.38
C LEU A 542 -10.20 23.37 17.85
N LYS A 543 -9.93 23.78 19.08
CA LYS A 543 -10.49 25.02 19.64
C LYS A 543 -10.00 26.23 18.82
N ASN A 544 -10.93 27.13 18.48
CA ASN A 544 -10.74 28.31 17.62
C ASN A 544 -10.54 28.02 16.12
N ILE A 545 -10.92 26.83 15.63
CA ILE A 545 -11.10 26.55 14.19
C ILE A 545 -12.60 26.36 13.93
N GLY A 546 -13.24 27.30 13.24
CA GLY A 546 -14.64 27.23 12.81
C GLY A 546 -14.79 26.92 11.33
N SER A 547 -16.00 27.05 10.78
CA SER A 547 -16.25 26.90 9.34
C SER A 547 -15.42 27.89 8.52
N THR A 548 -15.37 29.15 8.94
CA THR A 548 -14.63 30.23 8.27
C THR A 548 -13.14 29.89 8.12
N GLU A 549 -12.51 29.36 9.17
CA GLU A 549 -11.13 28.89 9.12
C GLU A 549 -10.95 27.71 8.15
N ILE A 550 -11.87 26.75 8.16
CA ILE A 550 -11.82 25.58 7.26
C ILE A 550 -12.01 26.00 5.79
N ASP A 551 -12.96 26.89 5.49
CA ASP A 551 -13.22 27.40 4.14
C ASP A 551 -11.99 28.18 3.62
N GLN A 552 -11.37 29.06 4.44
CA GLN A 552 -10.16 29.79 4.07
C GLN A 552 -8.96 28.87 3.74
N ILE A 553 -8.81 27.75 4.44
CA ILE A 553 -7.79 26.74 4.10
C ILE A 553 -8.15 26.01 2.79
N ALA A 554 -9.43 25.73 2.54
CA ALA A 554 -9.86 25.07 1.31
C ALA A 554 -9.59 25.94 0.07
N GLU A 555 -10.01 27.21 0.10
CA GLU A 555 -9.75 28.22 -0.93
C GLU A 555 -8.23 28.39 -1.16
N LYS A 556 -7.48 28.63 -0.07
CA LYS A 556 -6.02 28.85 -0.14
C LYS A 556 -5.25 27.61 -0.64
N ALA A 557 -5.78 26.40 -0.46
CA ALA A 557 -5.18 25.20 -1.03
C ALA A 557 -5.27 25.15 -2.56
N SER A 558 -6.23 25.86 -3.19
CA SER A 558 -6.44 25.91 -4.63
C SER A 558 -6.43 24.51 -5.31
N GLY A 559 -7.06 23.55 -4.64
CA GLY A 559 -7.14 22.15 -5.08
C GLY A 559 -5.88 21.29 -4.85
N LEU A 560 -4.89 21.72 -4.05
CA LEU A 560 -3.70 20.94 -3.69
C LEU A 560 -3.87 20.25 -2.31
N PHE A 561 -4.17 18.96 -2.31
CA PHE A 561 -4.35 18.17 -1.08
C PHE A 561 -3.08 18.08 -0.22
N GLU A 562 -1.89 17.99 -0.82
CA GLU A 562 -0.63 17.99 -0.05
C GLU A 562 -0.41 19.32 0.69
N TRP A 563 -0.81 20.46 0.10
CA TRP A 563 -0.77 21.74 0.81
C TRP A 563 -1.75 21.74 1.99
N ALA A 564 -3.00 21.32 1.77
CA ALA A 564 -4.00 21.24 2.84
C ALA A 564 -3.57 20.30 3.97
N ARG A 565 -2.88 19.18 3.66
CA ARG A 565 -2.27 18.29 4.65
C ARG A 565 -1.20 19.01 5.48
N LEU A 566 -0.28 19.72 4.83
CA LEU A 566 0.80 20.44 5.50
C LEU A 566 0.26 21.59 6.38
N ALA A 567 -0.73 22.35 5.88
CA ALA A 567 -1.45 23.36 6.64
C ALA A 567 -2.05 22.77 7.94
N CYS A 568 -2.80 21.68 7.82
CA CYS A 568 -3.37 20.97 8.98
C CYS A 568 -2.29 20.50 9.97
N GLU A 569 -1.18 19.95 9.47
CA GLU A 569 -0.07 19.45 10.31
C GLU A 569 0.75 20.56 10.99
N PHE A 570 0.75 21.79 10.44
CA PHE A 570 1.38 22.98 11.03
C PHE A 570 0.50 23.63 12.11
N ILE A 571 -0.82 23.69 11.87
CA ILE A 571 -1.84 24.24 12.77
C ILE A 571 -1.99 23.38 14.04
N LYS A 572 -1.83 22.05 13.93
CA LYS A 572 -1.85 21.14 15.08
C LYS A 572 -0.76 21.51 16.11
N PRO A 573 -1.05 21.44 17.43
CA PRO A 573 -0.17 21.95 18.47
C PRO A 573 1.09 21.08 18.67
N ARG A 574 2.16 21.39 17.92
CA ARG A 574 3.44 20.65 17.93
C ARG A 574 4.68 21.45 18.33
N LYS A 575 4.58 22.76 18.55
CA LYS A 575 5.68 23.60 19.08
C LYS A 575 5.16 24.43 20.25
N ALA A 576 6.01 24.68 21.25
CA ALA A 576 5.67 25.57 22.36
C ALA A 576 5.47 27.02 21.87
N GLY A 577 4.80 27.84 22.70
CA GLY A 577 4.72 29.29 22.53
C GLY A 577 3.71 29.85 21.52
N HIS A 578 3.08 29.01 20.68
CA HIS A 578 2.13 29.47 19.64
C HIS A 578 0.80 28.71 19.72
N THR A 579 -0.31 29.45 19.82
CA THR A 579 -1.68 28.92 19.83
C THR A 579 -2.09 28.39 18.44
N VAL A 580 -3.20 27.65 18.41
CA VAL A 580 -3.82 27.15 17.16
C VAL A 580 -4.21 28.29 16.21
N LYS A 581 -4.66 29.44 16.74
CA LYS A 581 -5.11 30.57 15.92
C LYS A 581 -3.95 31.35 15.31
N GLU A 582 -2.88 31.62 16.07
CA GLU A 582 -1.68 32.27 15.53
C GLU A 582 -1.07 31.43 14.38
N ARG A 583 -0.94 30.10 14.56
CA ARG A 583 -0.48 29.18 13.50
C ARG A 583 -1.37 29.16 12.27
N PHE A 584 -2.68 29.33 12.47
CA PHE A 584 -3.65 29.42 11.38
C PHE A 584 -3.46 30.74 10.62
N ASP A 585 -3.31 31.85 11.33
CA ASP A 585 -3.13 33.18 10.73
C ASP A 585 -1.77 33.27 10.01
N ASP A 586 -0.71 32.63 10.54
CA ASP A 586 0.56 32.40 9.82
C ASP A 586 0.31 31.68 8.48
N VAL A 587 -0.33 30.50 8.52
CA VAL A 587 -0.59 29.66 7.34
C VAL A 587 -1.46 30.36 6.31
N VAL A 588 -2.44 31.16 6.72
CA VAL A 588 -3.33 31.90 5.80
C VAL A 588 -2.66 33.17 5.25
N THR A 589 -1.76 33.81 6.00
CA THR A 589 -1.01 34.98 5.51
C THR A 589 0.18 34.63 4.60
N LEU A 590 0.71 33.39 4.63
CA LEU A 590 1.77 32.91 3.73
C LEU A 590 1.51 33.30 2.26
N GLN A 591 2.47 33.98 1.65
CA GLN A 591 2.47 34.33 0.23
C GLN A 591 3.47 33.47 -0.53
N SER A 592 3.15 33.17 -1.80
CA SER A 592 4.14 32.66 -2.75
C SER A 592 5.15 33.77 -3.07
N GLY A 593 6.44 33.52 -2.85
CA GLY A 593 7.49 34.40 -3.36
C GLY A 593 7.57 34.36 -4.90
N GLU A 594 8.21 35.35 -5.51
CA GLU A 594 8.37 35.42 -6.97
C GLU A 594 8.96 34.10 -7.52
N GLY A 595 8.27 33.51 -8.50
CA GLY A 595 8.68 32.24 -9.14
C GLY A 595 8.47 30.96 -8.32
N LYS A 596 7.95 31.03 -7.08
CA LYS A 596 7.77 29.84 -6.21
C LYS A 596 6.30 29.42 -6.10
N THR A 597 6.04 28.15 -5.85
CA THR A 597 4.68 27.68 -5.54
C THR A 597 4.33 27.94 -4.07
N LEU A 598 3.03 27.97 -3.75
CA LEU A 598 2.55 28.07 -2.37
C LEU A 598 3.03 26.88 -1.52
N LEU A 599 3.19 25.71 -2.14
CA LEU A 599 3.73 24.51 -1.52
C LEU A 599 5.21 24.69 -1.13
N ASP A 600 6.02 25.32 -2.00
CA ASP A 600 7.42 25.64 -1.71
C ASP A 600 7.53 26.68 -0.58
N ALA A 601 6.70 27.73 -0.60
CA ALA A 601 6.63 28.71 0.48
C ALA A 601 6.27 28.07 1.83
N THR A 602 5.43 27.04 1.82
CA THR A 602 5.04 26.27 3.01
C THR A 602 6.17 25.36 3.50
N TYR A 603 6.92 24.72 2.60
CA TYR A 603 8.13 23.99 2.99
C TYR A 603 9.21 24.92 3.57
N ILE A 604 9.43 26.10 2.98
CA ILE A 604 10.34 27.13 3.51
C ILE A 604 9.89 27.52 4.93
N SER A 605 8.62 27.87 5.14
CA SER A 605 8.09 28.24 6.46
C SER A 605 8.25 27.14 7.52
N ILE A 606 8.01 25.87 7.15
CA ILE A 606 8.23 24.72 8.04
C ILE A 606 9.71 24.61 8.44
N LEU A 607 10.62 24.79 7.47
CA LEU A 607 12.07 24.72 7.68
C LEU A 607 12.60 25.89 8.48
N GLU A 608 12.31 27.15 8.13
CA GLU A 608 12.74 28.34 8.87
C GLU A 608 12.24 28.33 10.32
N SER A 609 11.02 27.85 10.55
CA SER A 609 10.42 27.69 11.87
C SER A 609 11.06 26.56 12.71
N GLY A 610 11.89 25.69 12.13
CA GLY A 610 12.53 24.56 12.83
C GLY A 610 14.07 24.54 12.79
N ILE A 611 14.66 25.11 11.74
CA ILE A 611 16.07 25.07 11.37
C ILE A 611 16.50 26.50 11.01
N PRO A 612 17.08 27.25 11.97
CA PRO A 612 17.61 28.58 11.71
C PRO A 612 18.67 28.56 10.60
N THR A 613 18.67 29.59 9.76
CA THR A 613 19.65 29.78 8.66
C THR A 613 21.05 30.18 9.14
N SER A 614 21.32 30.11 10.45
CA SER A 614 22.66 30.32 11.00
C SER A 614 23.57 29.11 10.70
N PRO A 615 24.91 29.29 10.69
CA PRO A 615 25.79 28.30 10.04
C PRO A 615 25.72 26.88 10.59
N VAL A 616 25.55 26.70 11.91
CA VAL A 616 25.60 25.38 12.55
C VAL A 616 24.29 24.59 12.41
N PRO A 617 23.08 25.15 12.68
CA PRO A 617 21.84 24.42 12.40
C PRO A 617 21.65 24.12 10.91
N LEU A 618 22.04 25.04 10.02
CA LEU A 618 21.90 24.85 8.58
C LEU A 618 22.86 23.77 8.04
N SER A 619 24.15 23.79 8.41
CA SER A 619 25.09 22.76 7.96
C SER A 619 24.71 21.36 8.47
N ARG A 620 24.22 21.27 9.72
CA ARG A 620 23.71 20.02 10.29
C ARG A 620 22.45 19.54 9.58
N PHE A 621 21.51 20.43 9.24
CA PHE A 621 20.34 20.08 8.44
C PHE A 621 20.74 19.50 7.09
N LEU A 622 21.66 20.17 6.37
CA LEU A 622 22.14 19.71 5.07
C LEU A 622 22.83 18.34 5.19
N SER A 623 23.75 18.15 6.16
CA SER A 623 24.41 16.86 6.41
C SER A 623 23.43 15.73 6.77
N VAL A 624 22.44 16.00 7.63
CA VAL A 624 21.43 15.01 8.02
C VAL A 624 20.51 14.66 6.85
N MET A 625 19.99 15.65 6.13
CA MET A 625 19.07 15.40 5.03
C MET A 625 19.77 14.77 3.82
N ARG A 626 21.01 15.16 3.52
CA ARG A 626 21.90 14.44 2.58
C ARG A 626 22.01 12.96 2.94
N GLN A 627 22.27 12.64 4.22
CA GLN A 627 22.31 11.26 4.68
C GLN A 627 20.97 10.51 4.49
N VAL A 628 19.84 11.17 4.77
CA VAL A 628 18.48 10.61 4.61
C VAL A 628 18.08 10.42 3.14
N LEU A 629 18.49 11.30 2.23
CA LEU A 629 18.12 11.24 0.81
C LEU A 629 19.07 10.35 -0.03
N MET A 630 20.33 10.19 0.37
CA MET A 630 21.33 9.44 -0.40
C MET A 630 21.39 7.93 -0.10
N VAL A 631 20.79 7.45 0.99
CA VAL A 631 20.75 6.01 1.27
C VAL A 631 19.94 5.26 0.20
N ALA A 632 20.48 4.12 -0.23
CA ALA A 632 19.91 3.25 -1.26
C ALA A 632 18.55 2.66 -0.87
N GLU A 633 18.32 2.47 0.42
CA GLU A 633 17.03 2.11 1.02
C GLU A 633 16.77 2.97 2.26
N PRO A 634 15.50 3.24 2.64
CA PRO A 634 15.20 4.09 3.78
C PRO A 634 15.59 3.41 5.10
N LEU A 635 16.34 4.11 5.95
CA LEU A 635 16.85 3.57 7.21
C LEU A 635 16.19 4.19 8.46
N PRO A 636 15.95 3.42 9.53
CA PRO A 636 15.51 3.97 10.81
C PRO A 636 16.56 4.89 11.44
N MET A 637 16.13 5.88 12.23
CA MET A 637 16.99 6.91 12.83
C MET A 637 18.18 6.32 13.62
N LYS A 638 17.97 5.21 14.34
CA LYS A 638 19.03 4.48 15.05
C LYS A 638 20.14 3.98 14.13
N THR A 639 19.80 3.49 12.94
CA THR A 639 20.76 2.98 11.96
C THR A 639 21.57 4.13 11.33
N LEU A 640 20.90 5.24 11.01
CA LEU A 640 21.53 6.46 10.49
C LEU A 640 22.52 7.04 11.51
N ASN A 641 22.17 7.09 12.81
CA ASN A 641 23.08 7.49 13.88
C ASN A 641 24.31 6.56 13.97
N LEU A 642 24.10 5.24 13.91
CA LEU A 642 25.21 4.26 13.98
C LEU A 642 26.17 4.36 12.77
N MET A 643 25.67 4.72 11.58
CA MET A 643 26.51 5.07 10.44
C MET A 643 27.21 6.43 10.62
N ARG A 644 26.51 7.43 11.16
CA ARG A 644 27.03 8.78 11.38
C ARG A 644 28.21 8.83 12.35
N MET A 645 28.22 7.99 13.38
CA MET A 645 29.39 7.79 14.27
C MET A 645 30.63 7.20 13.56
N ARG A 646 30.56 6.88 12.26
CA ARG A 646 31.67 6.41 11.42
C ARG A 646 32.01 7.40 10.29
N PHE A 647 31.42 8.61 10.30
CA PHE A 647 31.75 9.66 9.35
C PHE A 647 33.21 10.12 9.55
N PRO A 648 33.89 10.61 8.50
CA PRO A 648 35.30 10.98 8.53
C PRO A 648 35.59 12.31 9.25
N SER A 649 34.55 13.09 9.57
CA SER A 649 34.60 14.28 10.43
C SER A 649 33.98 13.97 11.79
N GLU A 650 34.66 14.29 12.89
CA GLU A 650 34.11 14.15 14.24
C GLU A 650 33.03 15.21 14.53
N ASP A 651 33.03 16.35 13.82
CA ASP A 651 31.96 17.38 13.94
C ASP A 651 30.59 16.87 13.47
N ASP A 652 30.56 15.79 12.68
CA ASP A 652 29.34 15.12 12.22
C ASP A 652 28.81 14.07 13.21
N HIS A 653 29.56 13.73 14.27
CA HIS A 653 29.23 12.67 15.24
C HIS A 653 28.22 13.12 16.31
N TYR A 654 27.01 13.48 15.87
CA TYR A 654 25.88 13.84 16.74
C TYR A 654 24.63 13.00 16.41
N ASP A 655 23.71 12.90 17.37
CA ASP A 655 22.40 12.29 17.14
C ASP A 655 21.57 13.17 16.19
N ILE A 656 21.08 12.61 15.10
CA ILE A 656 20.31 13.35 14.10
C ILE A 656 18.93 13.80 14.59
N SER A 657 18.47 13.35 15.75
CA SER A 657 17.21 13.81 16.36
C SER A 657 17.19 15.34 16.56
N VAL A 658 18.35 15.97 16.79
CA VAL A 658 18.51 17.44 16.91
C VAL A 658 18.10 18.22 15.66
N ILE A 659 17.93 17.54 14.53
CA ILE A 659 17.35 18.07 13.28
C ILE A 659 15.97 17.43 13.05
N LEU A 660 15.89 16.10 13.14
CA LEU A 660 14.72 15.34 12.69
C LEU A 660 13.47 15.53 13.56
N GLU A 661 13.60 15.82 14.87
CA GLU A 661 12.44 16.07 15.75
C GLU A 661 11.55 17.22 15.26
N PHE A 662 12.14 18.22 14.59
CA PHE A 662 11.42 19.36 14.03
C PHE A 662 10.77 19.08 12.67
N MET A 663 11.10 17.95 12.01
CA MET A 663 10.69 17.61 10.64
C MET A 663 9.37 16.81 10.54
N GLY A 664 8.66 16.63 11.65
CA GLY A 664 7.41 15.85 11.73
C GLY A 664 6.32 16.13 10.68
N PRO A 665 6.11 17.36 10.18
CA PRO A 665 5.13 17.62 9.12
C PRO A 665 5.51 17.07 7.73
N VAL A 666 6.80 16.82 7.49
CA VAL A 666 7.38 16.52 6.16
C VAL A 666 8.09 15.16 6.08
N LEU A 667 8.53 14.58 7.19
CA LEU A 667 9.15 13.24 7.26
C LEU A 667 8.33 12.26 8.12
N SER A 668 8.46 10.98 7.80
CA SER A 668 8.06 9.84 8.65
C SER A 668 9.28 9.24 9.37
N GLY A 669 9.05 8.28 10.28
CA GLY A 669 10.11 7.53 10.97
C GLY A 669 10.71 8.16 12.22
N ILE A 670 10.58 9.49 12.40
CA ILE A 670 11.19 10.25 13.50
C ILE A 670 10.87 9.65 14.88
N ASN A 671 9.59 9.38 15.16
CA ASN A 671 9.11 9.00 16.50
C ASN A 671 9.13 7.49 16.77
N ALA A 672 9.70 6.66 15.88
CA ALA A 672 9.59 5.20 15.97
C ALA A 672 10.90 4.49 15.56
N HIS A 673 11.60 3.91 16.54
CA HIS A 673 12.98 3.40 16.38
C HIS A 673 13.19 2.32 15.30
N SER A 674 12.13 1.65 14.84
CA SER A 674 12.15 0.63 13.78
C SER A 674 11.55 1.12 12.44
N THR A 675 10.92 2.29 12.41
CA THR A 675 10.32 2.85 11.19
C THR A 675 11.38 3.66 10.44
N PRO A 676 11.60 3.42 9.12
CA PRO A 676 12.53 4.22 8.34
C PRO A 676 12.22 5.71 8.28
N VAL A 677 13.27 6.54 8.34
CA VAL A 677 13.17 7.99 8.10
C VAL A 677 13.11 8.23 6.60
N ARG A 678 12.09 8.98 6.16
CA ARG A 678 11.90 9.35 4.74
C ARG A 678 10.83 10.45 4.57
N PRO A 679 10.85 11.20 3.45
CA PRO A 679 9.76 12.12 3.08
C PRO A 679 8.37 11.47 3.11
N LEU A 680 7.36 12.24 3.57
CA LEU A 680 5.96 11.83 3.55
C LEU A 680 5.34 11.88 2.15
N HIS A 681 5.87 12.73 1.26
CA HIS A 681 5.39 12.91 -0.10
C HIS A 681 6.53 13.40 -1.01
N ALA A 682 6.53 12.97 -2.28
CA ALA A 682 7.64 13.18 -3.21
C ALA A 682 7.96 14.67 -3.47
N SER A 683 6.99 15.58 -3.43
CA SER A 683 7.22 17.01 -3.67
C SER A 683 8.17 17.68 -2.68
N PHE A 684 8.38 17.10 -1.48
CA PHE A 684 9.38 17.57 -0.52
C PHE A 684 10.80 17.12 -0.91
N TYR A 685 10.96 15.90 -1.45
CA TYR A 685 12.20 15.49 -2.10
C TYR A 685 12.49 16.44 -3.26
N ASP A 686 11.52 16.62 -4.18
CA ASP A 686 11.68 17.47 -5.36
C ASP A 686 11.98 18.94 -5.00
N PHE A 687 11.52 19.42 -3.84
CA PHE A 687 11.83 20.75 -3.32
C PHE A 687 13.29 20.85 -2.86
N LEU A 688 13.75 19.90 -2.03
CA LEU A 688 15.12 19.90 -1.49
C LEU A 688 16.18 19.67 -2.58
N THR A 689 15.86 18.92 -3.63
CA THR A 689 16.77 18.64 -4.75
C THR A 689 16.64 19.61 -5.93
N ASP A 690 15.99 20.76 -5.74
CA ASP A 690 15.90 21.84 -6.72
C ASP A 690 16.39 23.16 -6.08
N PRO A 691 17.51 23.75 -6.55
CA PRO A 691 18.11 24.92 -5.93
C PRO A 691 17.26 26.19 -6.10
N SER A 692 16.44 26.27 -7.15
CA SER A 692 15.55 27.41 -7.37
C SER A 692 14.41 27.44 -6.35
N ARG A 693 13.93 26.26 -5.93
CA ARG A 693 12.83 26.09 -4.99
C ARG A 693 13.30 26.18 -3.54
N SER A 694 14.32 25.42 -3.15
CA SER A 694 14.78 25.33 -1.75
C SER A 694 15.82 26.37 -1.31
N GLY A 695 16.58 26.97 -2.24
CA GLY A 695 17.55 28.02 -1.93
C GLY A 695 18.62 27.55 -0.93
N VAL A 696 18.69 28.15 0.26
CA VAL A 696 19.68 27.79 1.29
C VAL A 696 19.50 26.37 1.86
N TYR A 697 18.33 25.76 1.68
CA TYR A 697 18.03 24.39 2.10
C TYR A 697 18.26 23.35 0.99
N PHE A 698 18.88 23.75 -0.13
CA PHE A 698 19.19 22.87 -1.26
C PHE A 698 20.19 21.77 -0.92
N ILE A 699 19.91 20.57 -1.39
CA ILE A 699 20.75 19.38 -1.26
C ILE A 699 21.16 18.96 -2.66
N ASP A 700 22.44 19.14 -2.97
CA ASP A 700 23.01 18.61 -4.20
C ASP A 700 23.04 17.08 -4.14
N MET A 701 22.41 16.42 -5.11
CA MET A 701 22.41 14.96 -5.23
C MET A 701 23.44 14.45 -6.24
N SER A 702 24.20 15.37 -6.86
CA SER A 702 25.19 15.12 -7.91
C SER A 702 26.64 15.30 -7.45
N ASP A 703 26.89 15.97 -6.32
CA ASP A 703 28.26 16.15 -5.83
C ASP A 703 28.89 14.83 -5.36
N SER A 704 30.02 14.48 -5.96
CA SER A 704 30.88 13.34 -5.61
C SER A 704 31.45 13.41 -4.19
N TYR A 705 31.53 14.60 -3.58
CA TYR A 705 31.92 14.79 -2.17
C TYR A 705 30.86 14.26 -1.20
N ASP A 706 29.59 14.27 -1.59
CA ASP A 706 28.49 13.93 -0.68
C ASP A 706 28.32 12.40 -0.50
N GLN A 707 28.83 11.64 -1.48
CA GLN A 707 28.92 10.18 -1.42
C GLN A 707 30.19 9.70 -0.69
N TYR A 708 31.17 10.58 -0.45
CA TYR A 708 32.43 10.24 0.23
C TYR A 708 32.18 9.81 1.69
N ASP A 709 31.44 10.60 2.47
CA ASP A 709 31.19 10.32 3.90
C ASP A 709 30.43 9.01 4.11
N GLN A 710 29.40 8.77 3.29
CA GLN A 710 28.62 7.53 3.29
C GLN A 710 29.51 6.33 2.91
N SER A 711 30.28 6.42 1.81
CA SER A 711 31.20 5.35 1.39
C SER A 711 32.22 5.01 2.47
N PHE A 712 32.77 6.04 3.13
CA PHE A 712 33.75 5.92 4.20
C PHE A 712 33.14 5.25 5.44
N ALA A 713 31.94 5.67 5.85
CA ALA A 713 31.22 5.09 6.99
C ALA A 713 30.87 3.62 6.79
N LEU A 714 30.35 3.24 5.62
CA LEU A 714 30.01 1.85 5.30
C LEU A 714 31.26 0.96 5.27
N LEU A 715 32.34 1.43 4.64
CA LEU A 715 33.62 0.72 4.63
C LEU A 715 34.25 0.62 6.03
N GLN A 716 34.12 1.64 6.88
CA GLN A 716 34.52 1.55 8.29
C GLN A 716 33.73 0.50 9.07
N ILE A 717 32.42 0.38 8.82
CA ILE A 717 31.57 -0.67 9.42
C ILE A 717 32.07 -2.05 8.98
N LEU A 718 32.36 -2.27 7.69
CA LEU A 718 32.93 -3.54 7.22
C LEU A 718 34.33 -3.83 7.79
N CYS A 719 35.14 -2.78 8.03
CA CYS A 719 36.44 -2.88 8.69
C CYS A 719 36.36 -3.12 10.22
N SER A 720 35.20 -2.90 10.84
CA SER A 720 35.02 -2.98 12.30
C SER A 720 34.19 -4.18 12.73
N ASP A 721 33.04 -4.38 12.09
CA ASP A 721 31.94 -5.21 12.59
C ASP A 721 31.87 -6.58 11.89
N LEU A 722 32.55 -6.76 10.74
CA LEU A 722 32.76 -8.10 10.14
C LEU A 722 33.74 -8.93 10.98
N LYS A 723 33.33 -10.17 11.27
CA LYS A 723 34.08 -11.23 11.97
C LYS A 723 33.86 -12.57 11.24
N PHE A 724 34.81 -13.49 11.35
CA PHE A 724 34.65 -14.87 10.90
C PHE A 724 33.49 -15.56 11.64
N ASN A 725 32.70 -16.37 10.92
CA ASN A 725 31.58 -17.13 11.46
C ASN A 725 30.61 -16.23 12.25
N ILE A 726 30.07 -15.22 11.59
CA ILE A 726 29.38 -14.09 12.22
C ILE A 726 28.17 -14.54 13.04
N CYS A 727 27.44 -15.56 12.56
CA CYS A 727 26.30 -16.18 13.24
C CYS A 727 26.67 -17.40 14.12
N GLY A 728 27.95 -17.71 14.32
CA GLY A 728 28.39 -18.80 15.21
C GLY A 728 27.90 -20.18 14.79
N LEU A 729 27.88 -20.47 13.49
CA LEU A 729 27.45 -21.74 12.92
C LEU A 729 28.42 -22.88 13.27
N GLU A 730 27.86 -24.05 13.54
CA GLU A 730 28.57 -25.24 14.00
C GLU A 730 29.37 -25.93 12.89
N SER A 731 28.97 -25.73 11.63
CA SER A 731 29.53 -26.40 10.46
C SER A 731 29.20 -25.66 9.17
N SER A 732 30.17 -25.52 8.27
CA SER A 732 29.99 -24.99 6.91
C SER A 732 29.55 -26.04 5.88
N TYR A 733 29.27 -27.28 6.31
CA TYR A 733 28.76 -28.36 5.45
C TYR A 733 27.23 -28.36 5.32
N PHE A 734 26.51 -27.59 6.13
CA PHE A 734 25.06 -27.43 6.03
C PHE A 734 24.70 -26.22 5.17
N SER A 735 23.61 -26.33 4.41
CA SER A 735 22.95 -25.21 3.75
C SER A 735 22.32 -24.29 4.79
N ASN A 736 22.26 -22.98 4.47
CA ASN A 736 21.50 -22.01 5.27
C ASN A 736 20.02 -22.41 5.48
N ALA A 737 19.46 -23.24 4.58
CA ALA A 737 18.10 -23.77 4.71
C ALA A 737 17.95 -24.94 5.71
N GLU A 738 19.05 -25.56 6.15
CA GLU A 738 19.05 -26.68 7.10
C GLU A 738 19.20 -26.23 8.56
N ILE A 739 19.48 -24.94 8.79
CA ILE A 739 19.78 -24.37 10.12
C ILE A 739 18.50 -23.71 10.68
N ALA A 740 17.81 -24.43 11.57
CA ALA A 740 16.45 -24.09 12.01
C ALA A 740 16.33 -22.73 12.74
N ASP A 741 17.36 -22.31 13.48
CA ASP A 741 17.41 -21.07 14.27
C ASP A 741 18.12 -19.92 13.54
N LEU A 742 18.46 -20.08 12.25
CA LEU A 742 19.31 -19.14 11.52
C LEU A 742 18.79 -17.69 11.50
N GLN A 743 17.47 -17.49 11.41
CA GLN A 743 16.91 -16.15 11.38
C GLN A 743 17.04 -15.42 12.73
N GLU A 744 17.01 -16.15 13.85
CA GLU A 744 17.31 -15.60 15.17
C GLU A 744 18.80 -15.26 15.29
N ARG A 745 19.69 -16.20 14.92
CA ARG A 745 21.15 -15.95 14.94
C ARG A 745 21.54 -14.75 14.07
N LYS A 746 20.90 -14.57 12.91
CA LYS A 746 21.04 -13.38 12.05
C LYS A 746 20.57 -12.11 12.75
N ALA A 747 19.37 -12.10 13.32
CA ALA A 747 18.83 -10.93 14.02
C ALA A 747 19.68 -10.52 15.23
N GLN A 748 20.35 -11.48 15.88
CA GLN A 748 21.26 -11.23 17.01
C GLN A 748 22.66 -10.75 16.57
N ASN A 749 23.20 -11.23 15.44
CA ASN A 749 24.61 -10.99 15.06
C ASN A 749 24.84 -10.04 13.87
N ILE A 750 23.86 -9.86 12.99
CA ILE A 750 23.96 -8.96 11.83
C ILE A 750 23.08 -7.73 12.10
N SER A 751 23.71 -6.65 12.57
CA SER A 751 23.02 -5.39 12.85
C SER A 751 22.42 -4.78 11.57
N PRO A 752 21.40 -3.90 11.68
CA PRO A 752 20.85 -3.20 10.52
C PRO A 752 21.89 -2.38 9.75
N HIS A 753 22.83 -1.73 10.46
CA HIS A 753 23.88 -0.93 9.82
C HIS A 753 24.94 -1.79 9.13
N LEU A 754 25.27 -2.97 9.67
CA LEU A 754 26.16 -3.93 9.01
C LEU A 754 25.47 -4.58 7.82
N SER A 755 24.20 -4.97 7.94
CA SER A 755 23.40 -5.51 6.84
C SER A 755 23.33 -4.55 5.65
N TYR A 756 23.04 -3.28 5.91
CA TYR A 756 23.06 -2.22 4.90
C TYR A 756 24.46 -2.01 4.31
N SER A 757 25.51 -1.99 5.15
CA SER A 757 26.91 -1.86 4.70
C SER A 757 27.33 -3.01 3.79
N CYS A 758 26.98 -4.26 4.11
CA CYS A 758 27.29 -5.41 3.28
C CYS A 758 26.67 -5.31 1.88
N GLN A 759 25.45 -4.77 1.78
CA GLN A 759 24.70 -4.66 0.53
C GLN A 759 25.16 -3.50 -0.35
N PHE A 760 25.31 -2.30 0.22
CA PHE A 760 25.35 -1.05 -0.56
C PHE A 760 26.70 -0.32 -0.60
N TRP A 761 27.74 -0.78 0.12
CA TRP A 761 29.05 -0.11 0.17
C TRP A 761 29.63 0.22 -1.21
N ALA A 762 29.58 -0.73 -2.15
CA ALA A 762 30.15 -0.58 -3.48
C ALA A 762 29.31 0.32 -4.40
N GLN A 763 28.01 0.44 -4.16
CA GLN A 763 27.12 1.34 -4.91
C GLN A 763 27.36 2.81 -4.53
N HIS A 764 27.55 3.09 -3.23
CA HIS A 764 28.01 4.40 -2.77
C HIS A 764 29.43 4.70 -3.27
N LEU A 765 30.36 3.75 -3.13
CA LEU A 765 31.74 3.91 -3.58
C LEU A 765 31.82 4.29 -5.07
N GLN A 766 31.03 3.65 -5.94
CA GLN A 766 31.01 3.96 -7.36
C GLN A 766 30.63 5.42 -7.66
N ARG A 767 29.83 6.05 -6.79
CA ARG A 767 29.36 7.44 -6.93
C ARG A 767 30.28 8.46 -6.23
N ALA A 768 31.13 8.00 -5.31
CA ALA A 768 32.10 8.86 -4.63
C ALA A 768 33.31 9.18 -5.51
N GLY A 769 33.87 10.37 -5.35
CA GLY A 769 35.17 10.72 -5.93
C GLY A 769 36.29 9.80 -5.42
N PHE A 770 37.38 9.69 -6.18
CA PHE A 770 38.53 8.89 -5.71
C PHE A 770 39.25 9.58 -4.55
N ASP A 771 39.38 8.87 -3.43
CA ASP A 771 40.18 9.30 -2.28
C ASP A 771 41.08 8.18 -1.78
N SER A 772 42.25 8.58 -1.29
CA SER A 772 43.28 7.71 -0.72
C SER A 772 42.83 6.93 0.53
N ARG A 773 41.96 7.50 1.38
CA ARG A 773 41.44 6.84 2.59
C ARG A 773 40.33 5.86 2.22
N LEU A 774 39.46 6.19 1.27
CA LEU A 774 38.53 5.22 0.67
C LEU A 774 39.30 4.04 0.05
N ALA A 775 40.32 4.30 -0.76
CA ALA A 775 41.12 3.24 -1.39
C ALA A 775 41.82 2.33 -0.35
N MET A 776 42.30 2.90 0.76
CA MET A 776 42.89 2.16 1.88
C MET A 776 41.86 1.28 2.61
N LEU A 777 40.64 1.78 2.83
CA LEU A 777 39.55 1.01 3.41
C LEU A 777 39.07 -0.11 2.45
N VAL A 778 38.95 0.17 1.15
CA VAL A 778 38.65 -0.84 0.12
C VAL A 778 39.71 -1.94 0.10
N HIS A 779 41.00 -1.58 0.16
CA HIS A 779 42.07 -2.57 0.30
C HIS A 779 41.95 -3.37 1.61
N THR A 780 41.52 -2.74 2.71
CA THR A 780 41.33 -3.44 4.00
C THR A 780 40.17 -4.44 3.96
N VAL A 781 39.07 -4.14 3.24
CA VAL A 781 37.94 -5.07 3.07
C VAL A 781 38.23 -6.15 2.03
N VAL A 782 38.69 -5.78 0.83
CA VAL A 782 38.80 -6.68 -0.34
C VAL A 782 40.16 -7.40 -0.40
N GLY A 783 41.22 -6.78 0.11
CA GLY A 783 42.59 -7.32 0.11
C GLY A 783 42.96 -8.16 1.34
N SER A 784 41.98 -8.56 2.16
CA SER A 784 42.18 -9.36 3.37
C SER A 784 41.13 -10.47 3.50
N GLU A 785 41.24 -11.29 4.55
CA GLU A 785 40.24 -12.28 4.95
C GLU A 785 38.83 -11.69 5.18
N ARG A 786 38.70 -10.37 5.36
CA ARG A 786 37.40 -9.67 5.45
C ARG A 786 36.53 -9.86 4.20
N LEU A 787 37.14 -10.08 3.03
CA LEU A 787 36.40 -10.41 1.80
C LEU A 787 35.57 -11.69 1.98
N LEU A 788 36.13 -12.69 2.69
CA LEU A 788 35.44 -13.95 2.98
C LEU A 788 34.33 -13.75 4.02
N PHE A 789 34.56 -12.91 5.04
CA PHE A 789 33.54 -12.60 6.06
C PHE A 789 32.37 -11.78 5.48
N TRP A 790 32.65 -10.92 4.50
CA TRP A 790 31.61 -10.21 3.74
C TRP A 790 30.80 -11.18 2.86
N LEU A 791 31.45 -12.09 2.13
CA LEU A 791 30.76 -13.13 1.36
C LEU A 791 29.93 -14.07 2.25
N GLU A 792 30.41 -14.38 3.46
CA GLU A 792 29.65 -15.10 4.49
C GLU A 792 28.39 -14.32 4.91
N ALA A 793 28.52 -13.03 5.24
CA ALA A 793 27.39 -12.17 5.57
C ALA A 793 26.38 -12.05 4.40
N MET A 794 26.85 -11.90 3.16
CA MET A 794 26.01 -11.88 1.96
C MET A 794 25.30 -13.22 1.73
N SER A 795 25.92 -14.36 2.07
CA SER A 795 25.28 -15.68 2.07
C SER A 795 24.15 -15.78 3.10
N LEU A 796 24.40 -15.33 4.33
CA LEU A 796 23.42 -15.32 5.42
C LEU A 796 22.23 -14.39 5.11
N LEU A 797 22.48 -13.27 4.43
CA LEU A 797 21.45 -12.36 3.92
C LEU A 797 20.68 -12.91 2.70
N GLY A 798 21.25 -13.89 1.97
CA GLY A 798 20.65 -14.47 0.75
C GLY A 798 20.97 -13.70 -0.54
N LEU A 799 22.02 -12.87 -0.54
CA LEU A 799 22.32 -11.85 -1.55
C LEU A 799 23.67 -12.06 -2.26
N VAL A 800 24.20 -13.29 -2.27
CA VAL A 800 25.53 -13.63 -2.86
C VAL A 800 25.66 -13.20 -4.32
N GLY A 801 24.57 -13.23 -5.11
CA GLY A 801 24.58 -12.78 -6.50
C GLY A 801 25.10 -11.36 -6.67
N ASN A 802 24.61 -10.43 -5.84
CA ASN A 802 24.95 -9.01 -5.85
C ASN A 802 26.44 -8.75 -5.52
N ALA A 803 27.16 -9.73 -4.94
CA ALA A 803 28.56 -9.58 -4.60
C ALA A 803 29.47 -9.45 -5.85
N ALA A 804 29.06 -10.04 -6.98
CA ALA A 804 29.78 -9.91 -8.25
C ALA A 804 29.75 -8.45 -8.76
N ASP A 805 28.57 -7.83 -8.75
CA ASP A 805 28.37 -6.44 -9.19
C ASP A 805 29.09 -5.46 -8.28
N ALA A 806 29.04 -5.67 -6.97
CA ALA A 806 29.80 -4.88 -6.00
C ALA A 806 31.31 -4.87 -6.31
N LEU A 807 31.90 -6.04 -6.59
CA LEU A 807 33.32 -6.13 -6.97
C LEU A 807 33.61 -5.54 -8.37
N ALA A 808 32.67 -5.62 -9.31
CA ALA A 808 32.77 -4.96 -10.62
C ALA A 808 32.73 -3.43 -10.49
N TYR A 809 31.85 -2.91 -9.63
CA TYR A 809 31.74 -1.48 -9.32
C TYR A 809 33.02 -0.95 -8.67
N THR A 810 33.57 -1.65 -7.67
CA THR A 810 34.88 -1.34 -7.06
C THR A 810 35.99 -1.36 -8.11
N THR A 811 36.01 -2.35 -9.00
CA THR A 811 36.99 -2.46 -10.08
C THR A 811 36.91 -1.28 -11.06
N LYS A 812 35.69 -0.80 -11.38
CA LYS A 812 35.47 0.39 -12.22
C LYS A 812 35.97 1.65 -11.52
N TRP A 813 35.61 1.85 -10.25
CA TRP A 813 36.03 3.02 -9.45
C TRP A 813 37.55 3.15 -9.35
N LEU A 814 38.26 2.04 -9.09
CA LEU A 814 39.72 2.00 -9.08
C LEU A 814 40.32 2.33 -10.46
N LYS A 815 39.78 1.76 -11.55
CA LYS A 815 40.33 1.95 -12.91
C LYS A 815 40.15 3.36 -13.47
N VAL A 816 39.03 4.03 -13.17
CA VAL A 816 38.72 5.37 -13.71
C VAL A 816 39.70 6.44 -13.21
N ASN A 817 40.36 6.23 -12.06
CA ASN A 817 41.13 7.24 -11.34
C ASN A 817 42.63 6.88 -11.17
N ILE A 818 43.13 5.95 -12.00
CA ILE A 818 44.56 5.56 -12.10
C ILE A 818 45.15 6.01 -13.46
N ALA A 819 44.34 6.64 -14.32
CA ALA A 819 44.70 7.15 -15.65
C ALA A 819 45.06 8.64 -15.63
#